data_AF-A0A8J1VNA6-F1
#
_entry.id   AF-A0A8J1VNA6-F1
#
_cell.length_a   1.000
_cell.length_b   1.000
_cell.length_c   1.000
_cell.angle_alpha   90.00
_cell.angle_beta   90.00
_cell.angle_gamma   90.00
#
_symmetry.space_group_name_H-M   'P 1'
#
loop_
_entity.id
_entity.type
_entity.pdbx_description
1 polymer ?
#
loop_
_entity_poly.entity_id
_entity_poly.type
_entity_poly.pdbx_seq_one_letter_code
_entity_poly.pdbx_strand_id
1 'polypeptide(L)'
;MFQVAQLINYALYLTLFGPIRKVASSAFHGQASYHDIFSVWSILSLAIISSSILHLANIGSDVAVERDWVTAIAQGDSFLLTKLNAAMRMIDLFSKFVAPMLVSLLTLTCGYHNASIILGGLSVAAFVAEFVWIHVVYGLFPILRTDEAAIAQALTYLTTLAFDGINMSWFKMGCGWNEGFLAGIRGLCLAISFCGSAIMPFLELQIGLRRTAAWGIWLMTACLVPPVVAFFVVTAEFGEHGPTWSWLLMFGGIILSRGAFVVFDLAQIKQFQTILEPHPRRNTFFGLQSSLQSLFNEDASPLLGLGHPVKIDKYALACLLLQHLSSTFNAGSYDFAAFLFLIEVFKDTLVPASLVGLIAKSVGLMLSGYIGGLVDKTPRLAFVRWAIGSEKVFHASNYALFLILFGPLGQVAQTAFHGDASFTAVMSTWTILLLTVFFSSLIGLANTGLTVAVERDWITAIAHGESAQLTMLNTHMRRIDLLSKLLSPLFVSLLTSTVGYSMTTATLLTMALLSFAAELFWIKVVFKQFPILSTDRGLRLRDGNAGGYELQKASARSWKEWMKQEKDDWRDFASLPIFCSSIAIAVIYMTTLSYDGTFIAYIKAARGWDDAFIAAMRGCCVLTGLVGTVAMPRLERLIGLERAGAWSIWFEVTCLAPVLVAFFFGTGRYGEHGAPWNSVLLFGGIALSRIGLWAFDLCQLKELQLALDSHPRRNRLMALQISLQNLFDLLKYAITLAASSPKEFKWTALSEVICYISSGLEKLGRAYDMLRLDINPADAWSLMR
;
A
#
# COMPACT_ATOMS: atom_id res chain seq x y z
N MET A 1 -31.59 4.29 -14.64
CA MET A 1 -31.98 5.07 -13.44
C MET A 1 -30.79 5.68 -12.72
N PHE A 2 -29.76 4.89 -12.38
CA PHE A 2 -28.52 5.35 -11.73
C PHE A 2 -27.92 6.62 -12.36
N GLN A 3 -27.57 6.55 -13.65
CA GLN A 3 -26.89 7.64 -14.37
C GLN A 3 -27.80 8.86 -14.63
N VAL A 4 -29.12 8.65 -14.74
CA VAL A 4 -30.12 9.74 -14.88
C VAL A 4 -30.24 10.54 -13.57
N ALA A 5 -30.22 9.87 -12.42
CA ALA A 5 -30.20 10.52 -11.10
C ALA A 5 -28.87 11.22 -10.81
N GLN A 6 -27.76 10.74 -11.39
CA GLN A 6 -26.45 11.36 -11.32
C GLN A 6 -26.42 12.65 -12.14
N LEU A 7 -26.98 12.61 -13.36
CA LEU A 7 -27.14 13.79 -14.22
C LEU A 7 -28.03 14.85 -13.58
N ILE A 8 -29.13 14.44 -12.95
CA ILE A 8 -30.05 15.32 -12.21
C ILE A 8 -29.32 15.94 -11.00
N ASN A 9 -28.50 15.18 -10.27
CA ASN A 9 -27.70 15.71 -9.16
C ASN A 9 -26.63 16.72 -9.61
N TYR A 10 -25.92 16.46 -10.71
CA TYR A 10 -24.93 17.42 -11.24
C TYR A 10 -25.59 18.67 -11.83
N ALA A 11 -26.73 18.52 -12.51
CA ALA A 11 -27.54 19.64 -13.01
C ALA A 11 -28.15 20.48 -11.85
N LEU A 12 -28.62 19.83 -10.79
CA LEU A 12 -29.05 20.48 -9.55
C LEU A 12 -27.86 21.21 -8.90
N TYR A 13 -26.69 20.59 -8.78
CA TYR A 13 -25.49 21.24 -8.22
C TYR A 13 -25.05 22.48 -9.00
N LEU A 14 -25.11 22.43 -10.35
CA LEU A 14 -24.79 23.54 -11.24
C LEU A 14 -25.79 24.70 -11.13
N THR A 15 -27.07 24.40 -10.90
CA THR A 15 -28.13 25.40 -10.71
C THR A 15 -28.19 25.96 -9.28
N LEU A 16 -27.66 25.22 -8.29
CA LEU A 16 -27.77 25.51 -6.86
C LEU A 16 -26.68 26.41 -6.27
N PHE A 17 -25.46 26.41 -6.83
CA PHE A 17 -24.32 27.06 -6.16
C PHE A 17 -24.43 28.60 -6.10
N GLY A 18 -25.06 29.22 -7.10
CA GLY A 18 -25.29 30.67 -7.14
C GLY A 18 -26.41 31.15 -6.19
N PRO A 19 -27.62 30.56 -6.26
CA PRO A 19 -28.74 30.94 -5.40
C PRO A 19 -28.52 30.62 -3.91
N ILE A 20 -27.98 29.44 -3.57
CA ILE A 20 -27.73 29.05 -2.16
C ILE A 20 -26.72 29.99 -1.50
N ARG A 21 -25.67 30.39 -2.21
CA ARG A 21 -24.66 31.32 -1.65
C ARG A 21 -25.24 32.72 -1.41
N LYS A 22 -26.12 33.20 -2.30
CA LYS A 22 -26.82 34.49 -2.13
C LYS A 22 -27.82 34.45 -0.96
N VAL A 23 -28.60 33.38 -0.83
CA VAL A 23 -29.60 33.22 0.24
C VAL A 23 -28.96 32.92 1.59
N ALA A 24 -27.89 32.12 1.64
CA ALA A 24 -27.13 31.89 2.88
C ALA A 24 -26.47 33.19 3.39
N SER A 25 -25.96 34.03 2.48
CA SER A 25 -25.43 35.35 2.82
C SER A 25 -26.51 36.32 3.30
N SER A 26 -27.69 36.35 2.67
CA SER A 26 -28.79 37.22 3.11
C SER A 26 -29.49 36.73 4.38
N ALA A 27 -29.54 35.42 4.62
CA ALA A 27 -30.05 34.81 5.85
C ALA A 27 -29.13 35.08 7.04
N PHE A 28 -27.80 35.04 6.84
CA PHE A 28 -26.82 35.39 7.88
C PHE A 28 -26.89 36.86 8.32
N HIS A 29 -27.34 37.74 7.42
CA HIS A 29 -27.56 39.16 7.69
C HIS A 29 -29.02 39.51 8.05
N GLY A 30 -29.89 38.51 8.26
CA GLY A 30 -31.27 38.70 8.71
C GLY A 30 -32.23 39.30 7.69
N GLN A 31 -31.91 39.24 6.38
CA GLN A 31 -32.67 39.87 5.29
C GLN A 31 -33.35 38.88 4.33
N ALA A 32 -33.36 37.57 4.62
CA ALA A 32 -33.91 36.57 3.71
C ALA A 32 -35.45 36.47 3.80
N SER A 33 -36.13 36.51 2.64
CA SER A 33 -37.58 36.31 2.53
C SER A 33 -37.96 34.84 2.71
N TYR A 34 -39.13 34.56 3.29
CA TYR A 34 -39.67 33.20 3.45
C TYR A 34 -39.76 32.42 2.12
N HIS A 35 -39.99 33.10 1.00
CA HIS A 35 -40.01 32.49 -0.34
C HIS A 35 -38.62 32.01 -0.79
N ASP A 36 -37.56 32.76 -0.48
CA ASP A 36 -36.18 32.41 -0.85
C ASP A 36 -35.72 31.19 -0.04
N ILE A 37 -36.06 31.18 1.25
CA ILE A 37 -35.81 30.04 2.15
C ILE A 37 -36.57 28.80 1.64
N PHE A 38 -37.87 28.92 1.35
CA PHE A 38 -38.67 27.81 0.85
C PHE A 38 -38.16 27.25 -0.49
N SER A 39 -37.67 28.11 -1.40
CA SER A 39 -37.08 27.69 -2.68
C SER A 39 -35.78 26.91 -2.47
N VAL A 40 -34.90 27.36 -1.58
CA VAL A 40 -33.65 26.66 -1.24
C VAL A 40 -33.95 25.30 -0.60
N TRP A 41 -34.89 25.24 0.34
CA TRP A 41 -35.31 23.98 0.97
C TRP A 41 -35.93 23.01 -0.03
N SER A 42 -36.79 23.49 -0.94
CA SER A 42 -37.41 22.65 -1.98
C SER A 42 -36.36 22.05 -2.92
N ILE A 43 -35.34 22.83 -3.31
CA ILE A 43 -34.29 22.34 -4.21
C ILE A 43 -33.30 21.42 -3.46
N LEU A 44 -33.02 21.68 -2.18
CA LEU A 44 -32.26 20.76 -1.32
C LEU A 44 -33.01 19.43 -1.14
N SER A 45 -34.33 19.46 -0.92
CA SER A 45 -35.15 18.24 -0.85
C SER A 45 -35.12 17.46 -2.16
N LEU A 46 -35.18 18.12 -3.32
CA LEU A 46 -35.04 17.46 -4.62
C LEU A 46 -33.65 16.86 -4.84
N ALA A 47 -32.58 17.54 -4.43
CA ALA A 47 -31.22 17.02 -4.48
C ALA A 47 -31.03 15.81 -3.55
N ILE A 48 -31.62 15.85 -2.36
CA ILE A 48 -31.62 14.72 -1.42
C ILE A 48 -32.36 13.53 -2.02
N ILE A 49 -33.58 13.73 -2.55
CA ILE A 49 -34.36 12.67 -3.20
C ILE A 49 -33.58 12.06 -4.38
N SER A 50 -32.98 12.90 -5.23
CA SER A 50 -32.17 12.45 -6.35
C SER A 50 -30.93 11.66 -5.89
N SER A 51 -30.26 12.11 -4.82
CA SER A 51 -29.12 11.41 -4.21
C SER A 51 -29.51 10.07 -3.58
N SER A 52 -30.67 9.99 -2.95
CA SER A 52 -31.21 8.74 -2.42
C SER A 52 -31.55 7.74 -3.52
N ILE A 53 -32.18 8.18 -4.62
CA ILE A 53 -32.46 7.33 -5.78
C ILE A 53 -31.16 6.85 -6.44
N LEU A 54 -30.15 7.73 -6.52
CA LEU A 54 -28.83 7.39 -7.04
C LEU A 54 -28.15 6.30 -6.18
N HIS A 55 -28.17 6.48 -4.86
CA HIS A 55 -27.57 5.51 -3.95
C HIS A 55 -28.28 4.16 -3.99
N LEU A 56 -29.61 4.17 -4.09
CA LEU A 56 -30.42 2.96 -4.21
C LEU A 56 -30.13 2.21 -5.51
N ALA A 57 -30.00 2.93 -6.64
CA ALA A 57 -29.66 2.32 -7.92
C ALA A 57 -28.23 1.77 -7.95
N ASN A 58 -27.29 2.39 -7.23
CA ASN A 58 -25.93 1.88 -7.03
C ASN A 58 -25.92 0.55 -6.30
N ILE A 59 -26.60 0.49 -5.15
CA ILE A 59 -26.68 -0.74 -4.35
C ILE A 59 -27.37 -1.86 -5.16
N GLY A 60 -28.41 -1.52 -5.92
CA GLY A 60 -29.06 -2.47 -6.82
C GLY A 60 -28.11 -3.03 -7.89
N SER A 61 -27.25 -2.18 -8.46
CA SER A 61 -26.23 -2.60 -9.43
C SER A 61 -25.14 -3.47 -8.79
N ASP A 62 -24.65 -3.10 -7.60
CA ASP A 62 -23.62 -3.86 -6.89
C ASP A 62 -24.12 -5.26 -6.52
N VAL A 63 -25.38 -5.37 -6.07
CA VAL A 63 -25.99 -6.66 -5.76
C VAL A 63 -26.19 -7.49 -7.02
N ALA A 64 -26.73 -6.90 -8.09
CA ALA A 64 -26.97 -7.62 -9.33
C ALA A 64 -25.67 -8.11 -9.98
N VAL A 65 -24.66 -7.25 -10.11
CA VAL A 65 -23.45 -7.58 -10.86
C VAL A 65 -22.42 -8.27 -9.98
N GLU A 66 -22.10 -7.74 -8.80
CA GLU A 66 -21.00 -8.26 -7.99
C GLU A 66 -21.36 -9.52 -7.21
N ARG A 67 -22.64 -9.71 -6.88
CA ARG A 67 -23.08 -10.84 -6.04
C ARG A 67 -23.87 -11.86 -6.84
N ASP A 68 -24.86 -11.44 -7.61
CA ASP A 68 -25.74 -12.36 -8.33
C ASP A 68 -25.10 -12.86 -9.64
N TRP A 69 -24.60 -11.96 -10.49
CA TRP A 69 -24.00 -12.37 -11.76
C TRP A 69 -22.68 -13.11 -11.58
N VAL A 70 -21.83 -12.68 -10.64
CA VAL A 70 -20.58 -13.39 -10.34
C VAL A 70 -20.84 -14.83 -9.86
N THR A 71 -21.86 -15.03 -9.03
CA THR A 71 -22.22 -16.37 -8.54
C THR A 71 -22.87 -17.22 -9.64
N ALA A 72 -23.75 -16.62 -10.45
CA ALA A 72 -24.37 -17.28 -11.59
C ALA A 72 -23.36 -17.65 -12.69
N ILE A 73 -22.37 -16.80 -12.96
CA ILE A 73 -21.28 -17.06 -13.92
C ILE A 73 -20.34 -18.15 -13.40
N ALA A 74 -20.10 -18.19 -12.07
CA ALA A 74 -19.23 -19.20 -11.48
C ALA A 74 -19.84 -20.61 -11.45
N GLN A 75 -21.17 -20.76 -11.58
CA GLN A 75 -21.88 -22.04 -11.69
C GLN A 75 -21.47 -23.11 -10.66
N GLY A 76 -21.15 -22.70 -9.43
CA GLY A 76 -20.72 -23.61 -8.36
C GLY A 76 -19.23 -23.97 -8.35
N ASP A 77 -18.43 -23.50 -9.31
CA ASP A 77 -16.97 -23.61 -9.26
C ASP A 77 -16.42 -22.64 -8.20
N SER A 78 -16.07 -23.20 -7.04
CA SER A 78 -15.50 -22.47 -5.91
C SER A 78 -14.22 -21.68 -6.25
N PHE A 79 -13.41 -22.17 -7.19
CA PHE A 79 -12.18 -21.50 -7.58
C PHE A 79 -12.44 -20.30 -8.50
N LEU A 80 -13.31 -20.48 -9.50
CA LEU A 80 -13.74 -19.40 -10.39
C LEU A 80 -14.52 -18.32 -9.62
N LEU A 81 -15.41 -18.72 -8.71
CA LEU A 81 -16.16 -17.82 -7.84
C LEU A 81 -15.23 -16.96 -6.98
N THR A 82 -14.20 -17.57 -6.39
CA THR A 82 -13.23 -16.85 -5.57
C THR A 82 -12.43 -15.86 -6.40
N LYS A 83 -12.05 -16.22 -7.62
CA LYS A 83 -11.29 -15.34 -8.53
C LYS A 83 -12.13 -14.17 -9.02
N LEU A 84 -13.39 -14.40 -9.39
CA LEU A 84 -14.32 -13.36 -9.82
C LEU A 84 -14.68 -12.42 -8.66
N ASN A 85 -14.97 -12.96 -7.47
CA ASN A 85 -15.22 -12.15 -6.27
C ASN A 85 -13.99 -11.29 -5.90
N ALA A 86 -12.78 -11.85 -5.98
CA ALA A 86 -11.56 -11.09 -5.73
C ALA A 86 -11.34 -9.99 -6.77
N ALA A 87 -11.64 -10.27 -8.05
CA ALA A 87 -11.52 -9.29 -9.13
C ALA A 87 -12.54 -8.15 -8.97
N MET A 88 -13.82 -8.45 -8.73
CA MET A 88 -14.85 -7.43 -8.50
C MET A 88 -14.53 -6.57 -7.28
N ARG A 89 -14.14 -7.20 -6.17
CA ARG A 89 -13.77 -6.47 -4.95
C ARG A 89 -12.54 -5.59 -5.16
N MET A 90 -11.57 -6.02 -5.97
CA MET A 90 -10.41 -5.20 -6.34
C MET A 90 -10.81 -3.99 -7.19
N ILE A 91 -11.74 -4.16 -8.14
CA ILE A 91 -12.27 -3.07 -8.98
C ILE A 91 -13.07 -2.07 -8.14
N ASP A 92 -13.90 -2.53 -7.21
CA ASP A 92 -14.68 -1.69 -6.30
C ASP A 92 -13.78 -0.86 -5.36
N LEU A 93 -12.82 -1.52 -4.70
CA LEU A 93 -11.83 -0.84 -3.85
C LEU A 93 -10.98 0.16 -4.62
N PHE A 94 -10.59 -0.18 -5.85
CA PHE A 94 -9.85 0.72 -6.73
C PHE A 94 -10.68 1.94 -7.13
N SER A 95 -11.95 1.76 -7.49
CA SER A 95 -12.85 2.85 -7.89
C SER A 95 -13.17 3.78 -6.72
N LYS A 96 -13.43 3.22 -5.52
CA LYS A 96 -13.64 3.98 -4.27
C LYS A 96 -12.40 4.77 -3.83
N PHE A 97 -11.22 4.36 -4.26
CA PHE A 97 -9.97 5.07 -4.00
C PHE A 97 -9.68 6.16 -5.04
N VAL A 98 -9.83 5.85 -6.33
CA VAL A 98 -9.47 6.75 -7.44
C VAL A 98 -10.50 7.87 -7.63
N ALA A 99 -11.80 7.59 -7.45
CA ALA A 99 -12.85 8.57 -7.71
C ALA A 99 -12.75 9.83 -6.82
N PRO A 100 -12.54 9.73 -5.48
CA PRO A 100 -12.34 10.91 -4.64
C PRO A 100 -11.10 11.71 -5.01
N MET A 101 -10.02 11.05 -5.45
CA MET A 101 -8.78 11.72 -5.89
C MET A 101 -9.00 12.48 -7.20
N LEU A 102 -9.68 11.87 -8.18
CA LEU A 102 -9.99 12.50 -9.47
C LEU A 102 -10.91 13.71 -9.29
N VAL A 103 -11.96 13.57 -8.47
CA VAL A 103 -12.90 14.66 -8.16
C VAL A 103 -12.17 15.80 -7.44
N SER A 104 -11.30 15.49 -6.49
CA SER A 104 -10.51 16.49 -5.77
C SER A 104 -9.53 17.22 -6.70
N LEU A 105 -8.85 16.49 -7.58
CA LEU A 105 -7.91 17.06 -8.56
C LEU A 105 -8.62 17.94 -9.59
N LEU A 106 -9.75 17.50 -10.15
CA LEU A 106 -10.56 18.29 -11.09
C LEU A 106 -11.12 19.57 -10.44
N THR A 107 -11.54 19.47 -9.18
CA THR A 107 -12.04 20.61 -8.41
C THR A 107 -10.94 21.63 -8.14
N LEU A 108 -9.72 21.18 -7.82
CA LEU A 108 -8.56 22.04 -7.58
C LEU A 108 -8.05 22.73 -8.85
N THR A 109 -8.12 22.06 -10.00
CA THR A 109 -7.51 22.54 -11.27
C THR A 109 -8.46 23.37 -12.12
N CYS A 110 -9.75 23.02 -12.16
CA CYS A 110 -10.72 23.66 -13.07
C CYS A 110 -11.82 24.45 -12.33
N GLY A 111 -11.86 24.38 -10.99
CA GLY A 111 -12.89 24.99 -10.16
C GLY A 111 -14.20 24.17 -10.15
N TYR A 112 -15.00 24.36 -9.09
CA TYR A 112 -16.22 23.57 -8.82
C TYR A 112 -17.23 23.54 -9.98
N HIS A 113 -17.38 24.65 -10.71
CA HIS A 113 -18.35 24.76 -11.80
C HIS A 113 -17.93 23.90 -13.02
N ASN A 114 -16.71 24.09 -13.53
CA ASN A 114 -16.22 23.35 -14.68
C ASN A 114 -15.99 21.88 -14.34
N ALA A 115 -15.53 21.57 -13.13
CA ALA A 115 -15.41 20.20 -12.64
C ALA A 115 -16.76 19.47 -12.65
N SER A 116 -17.85 20.15 -12.27
CA SER A 116 -19.20 19.53 -12.28
C SER A 116 -19.70 19.24 -13.69
N ILE A 117 -19.40 20.10 -14.68
CA ILE A 117 -19.75 19.89 -16.09
C ILE A 117 -18.96 18.71 -16.67
N ILE A 118 -17.65 18.66 -16.40
CA ILE A 118 -16.76 17.59 -16.86
C ILE A 118 -17.18 16.24 -16.26
N LEU A 119 -17.47 16.19 -14.96
CA LEU A 119 -17.95 14.98 -14.29
C LEU A 119 -19.32 14.55 -14.81
N GLY A 120 -20.25 15.50 -15.03
CA GLY A 120 -21.54 15.21 -15.65
C GLY A 120 -21.40 14.62 -17.06
N GLY A 121 -20.49 15.15 -17.88
CA GLY A 121 -20.20 14.62 -19.22
C GLY A 121 -19.55 13.22 -19.19
N LEU A 122 -18.62 12.99 -18.26
CA LEU A 122 -18.00 11.68 -18.04
C LEU A 122 -19.01 10.62 -17.59
N SER A 123 -19.99 10.97 -16.75
CA SER A 123 -21.10 10.08 -16.41
C SER A 123 -21.89 9.67 -17.65
N VAL A 124 -22.27 10.60 -18.53
CA VAL A 124 -23.00 10.25 -19.78
C VAL A 124 -22.20 9.28 -20.65
N ALA A 125 -20.91 9.53 -20.82
CA ALA A 125 -20.04 8.63 -21.60
C ALA A 125 -19.91 7.24 -20.94
N ALA A 126 -19.78 7.20 -19.61
CA ALA A 126 -19.74 5.97 -18.83
C ALA A 126 -21.05 5.17 -18.96
N PHE A 127 -22.21 5.82 -18.95
CA PHE A 127 -23.50 5.17 -19.15
C PHE A 127 -23.58 4.41 -20.48
N VAL A 128 -23.13 5.04 -21.58
CA VAL A 128 -23.15 4.40 -22.91
C VAL A 128 -22.20 3.21 -22.94
N ALA A 129 -20.99 3.36 -22.38
CA ALA A 129 -20.02 2.27 -22.31
C ALA A 129 -20.55 1.11 -21.44
N GLU A 130 -21.04 1.39 -20.23
CA GLU A 130 -21.61 0.39 -19.32
C GLU A 130 -22.77 -0.36 -19.95
N PHE A 131 -23.68 0.34 -20.63
CA PHE A 131 -24.81 -0.30 -21.30
C PHE A 131 -24.36 -1.27 -22.39
N VAL A 132 -23.37 -0.88 -23.21
CA VAL A 132 -22.81 -1.75 -24.25
C VAL A 132 -22.13 -2.97 -23.64
N TRP A 133 -21.31 -2.78 -22.60
CA TRP A 133 -20.60 -3.89 -21.95
C TRP A 133 -21.54 -4.85 -21.22
N ILE A 134 -22.53 -4.33 -20.50
CA ILE A 134 -23.56 -5.16 -19.85
C ILE A 134 -24.34 -5.96 -20.88
N HIS A 135 -24.69 -5.35 -22.03
CA HIS A 135 -25.36 -6.06 -23.11
C HIS A 135 -24.50 -7.16 -23.73
N VAL A 136 -23.20 -6.91 -23.91
CA VAL A 136 -22.23 -7.91 -24.37
C VAL A 136 -22.12 -9.06 -23.36
N VAL A 137 -21.97 -8.77 -22.06
CA VAL A 137 -21.89 -9.79 -21.00
C VAL A 137 -23.19 -10.60 -20.91
N TYR A 138 -24.35 -9.95 -20.99
CA TYR A 138 -25.65 -10.61 -20.98
C TYR A 138 -25.90 -11.47 -22.25
N GLY A 139 -25.29 -11.11 -23.38
CA GLY A 139 -25.28 -11.91 -24.60
C GLY A 139 -24.36 -13.13 -24.52
N LEU A 140 -23.25 -13.03 -23.78
CA LEU A 140 -22.25 -14.09 -23.61
C LEU A 140 -22.67 -15.16 -22.58
N PHE A 141 -23.49 -14.81 -21.58
CA PHE A 141 -23.87 -15.72 -20.49
C PHE A 141 -25.40 -15.95 -20.41
N PRO A 142 -25.93 -16.98 -21.12
CA PRO A 142 -27.37 -17.24 -21.18
C PRO A 142 -28.01 -17.68 -19.86
N ILE A 143 -27.21 -18.02 -18.84
CA ILE A 143 -27.68 -18.43 -17.50
C ILE A 143 -28.27 -17.28 -16.68
N LEU A 144 -28.00 -16.03 -17.05
CA LEU A 144 -28.52 -14.83 -16.39
C LEU A 144 -29.99 -14.51 -16.76
N ARG A 145 -30.66 -15.43 -17.48
CA ARG A 145 -32.03 -15.25 -18.01
C ARG A 145 -33.12 -15.96 -17.20
N THR A 146 -32.78 -16.70 -16.14
CA THR A 146 -33.76 -17.54 -15.42
C THR A 146 -33.97 -17.09 -13.97
N ASP A 147 -35.15 -16.50 -13.75
CA ASP A 147 -35.98 -16.33 -12.55
C ASP A 147 -35.52 -15.58 -11.29
N GLU A 148 -36.22 -14.45 -11.09
CA GLU A 148 -37.08 -14.06 -9.95
C GLU A 148 -36.68 -14.44 -8.51
N ALA A 149 -35.83 -13.61 -7.89
CA ALA A 149 -35.82 -13.42 -6.43
C ALA A 149 -35.39 -12.01 -5.97
N ALA A 150 -35.51 -10.99 -6.83
CA ALA A 150 -34.97 -9.65 -6.54
C ALA A 150 -35.90 -8.72 -5.74
N ILE A 151 -37.21 -9.02 -5.66
CA ILE A 151 -38.20 -8.02 -5.18
C ILE A 151 -38.41 -8.06 -3.66
N ALA A 152 -38.12 -9.19 -2.99
CA ALA A 152 -38.33 -9.31 -1.54
C ALA A 152 -37.22 -8.64 -0.70
N GLN A 153 -35.98 -8.56 -1.18
CA GLN A 153 -34.86 -7.93 -0.46
C GLN A 153 -34.88 -6.39 -0.52
N ALA A 154 -35.43 -5.81 -1.58
CA ALA A 154 -35.50 -4.36 -1.76
C ALA A 154 -36.43 -3.66 -0.75
N LEU A 155 -37.45 -4.37 -0.24
CA LEU A 155 -38.43 -3.83 0.71
C LEU A 155 -37.96 -3.89 2.17
N THR A 156 -37.02 -4.77 2.53
CA THR A 156 -36.52 -4.90 3.91
C THR A 156 -35.40 -3.89 4.23
N TYR A 157 -34.64 -3.46 3.22
CA TYR A 157 -33.62 -2.40 3.37
C TYR A 157 -34.23 -0.99 3.49
N LEU A 158 -35.51 -0.83 3.14
CA LEU A 158 -36.23 0.44 3.20
C LEU A 158 -36.47 0.94 4.65
N THR A 159 -36.44 0.05 5.65
CA THR A 159 -36.69 0.42 7.07
C THR A 159 -35.42 0.70 7.87
N THR A 160 -34.24 0.29 7.40
CA THR A 160 -32.95 0.44 8.11
C THR A 160 -32.15 1.68 7.69
N LEU A 161 -32.54 2.35 6.59
CA LEU A 161 -31.81 3.48 6.00
C LEU A 161 -31.93 4.81 6.74
N ALA A 162 -32.71 4.89 7.83
CA ALA A 162 -32.91 6.16 8.52
C ALA A 162 -31.79 6.58 9.51
N PHE A 163 -30.86 5.71 9.92
CA PHE A 163 -30.11 5.96 11.17
C PHE A 163 -28.58 6.13 11.11
N ASP A 164 -27.84 5.56 10.15
CA ASP A 164 -26.36 5.53 10.27
C ASP A 164 -25.62 6.82 9.84
N GLY A 165 -26.21 7.63 8.97
CA GLY A 165 -25.62 8.91 8.54
C GLY A 165 -26.40 10.14 9.00
N ILE A 166 -27.73 10.12 8.80
CA ILE A 166 -28.58 11.32 8.84
C ILE A 166 -28.88 11.75 10.29
N ASN A 167 -29.17 10.81 11.19
CA ASN A 167 -29.53 11.14 12.57
C ASN A 167 -28.33 11.60 13.41
N MET A 168 -27.12 11.10 13.15
CA MET A 168 -25.91 11.57 13.85
C MET A 168 -25.56 13.02 13.49
N SER A 169 -25.71 13.39 12.22
CA SER A 169 -25.57 14.78 11.79
C SER A 169 -26.70 15.64 12.35
N TRP A 170 -27.93 15.13 12.46
CA TRP A 170 -29.05 15.84 13.08
C TRP A 170 -28.90 16.01 14.61
N PHE A 171 -28.46 14.99 15.37
CA PHE A 171 -28.20 15.13 16.82
C PHE A 171 -27.08 16.12 17.12
N LYS A 172 -26.08 16.18 16.23
CA LYS A 172 -24.95 17.09 16.35
C LYS A 172 -25.29 18.51 15.91
N MET A 173 -25.97 18.70 14.77
CA MET A 173 -26.27 20.02 14.21
C MET A 173 -27.59 20.62 14.70
N GLY A 174 -28.59 19.79 15.03
CA GLY A 174 -29.93 20.22 15.42
C GLY A 174 -30.23 20.17 16.93
N CYS A 175 -29.53 19.32 17.70
CA CYS A 175 -29.78 19.14 19.14
C CYS A 175 -28.54 19.32 20.04
N GLY A 176 -27.37 19.67 19.48
CA GLY A 176 -26.18 20.07 20.23
C GLY A 176 -25.44 18.97 21.03
N TRP A 177 -25.66 17.68 20.75
CA TRP A 177 -25.07 16.60 21.56
C TRP A 177 -23.57 16.39 21.30
N ASN A 178 -22.81 16.15 22.36
CA ASN A 178 -21.36 15.96 22.34
C ASN A 178 -20.94 14.68 21.60
N GLU A 179 -19.91 14.77 20.75
CA GLU A 179 -19.33 13.66 19.98
C GLU A 179 -18.93 12.47 20.86
N GLY A 180 -18.40 12.71 22.07
CA GLY A 180 -18.02 11.64 22.98
C GLY A 180 -19.20 10.78 23.45
N PHE A 181 -20.37 11.38 23.65
CA PHE A 181 -21.59 10.67 24.06
C PHE A 181 -22.18 9.87 22.89
N LEU A 182 -22.21 10.46 21.70
CA LEU A 182 -22.67 9.79 20.47
C LEU A 182 -21.75 8.62 20.08
N ALA A 183 -20.44 8.76 20.29
CA ALA A 183 -19.47 7.68 20.14
C ALA A 183 -19.69 6.56 21.18
N GLY A 184 -20.04 6.90 22.42
CA GLY A 184 -20.42 5.94 23.45
C GLY A 184 -21.67 5.10 23.08
N ILE A 185 -22.70 5.75 22.53
CA ILE A 185 -23.90 5.05 22.02
C ILE A 185 -23.55 4.12 20.85
N ARG A 186 -22.68 4.56 19.93
CA ARG A 186 -22.17 3.68 18.85
C ARG A 186 -21.43 2.46 19.41
N GLY A 187 -20.61 2.64 20.44
CA GLY A 187 -19.94 1.55 21.14
C GLY A 187 -20.91 0.54 21.77
N LEU A 188 -21.99 1.02 22.39
CA LEU A 188 -23.05 0.19 22.96
C LEU A 188 -23.84 -0.58 21.90
N CYS A 189 -24.17 0.05 20.76
CA CYS A 189 -24.82 -0.64 19.63
C CYS A 189 -23.94 -1.77 19.07
N LEU A 190 -22.63 -1.56 18.97
CA LEU A 190 -21.67 -2.57 18.53
C LEU A 190 -21.56 -3.72 19.54
N ALA A 191 -21.54 -3.41 20.84
CA ALA A 191 -21.52 -4.42 21.90
C ALA A 191 -22.79 -5.32 21.88
N ILE A 192 -23.97 -4.74 21.69
CA ILE A 192 -25.23 -5.50 21.62
C ILE A 192 -25.38 -6.27 20.30
N SER A 193 -24.83 -5.75 19.20
CA SER A 193 -24.71 -6.49 17.95
C SER A 193 -23.84 -7.74 18.10
N PHE A 194 -22.75 -7.63 18.87
CA PHE A 194 -21.90 -8.77 19.22
C PHE A 194 -22.66 -9.80 20.06
N CYS A 195 -23.43 -9.38 21.06
CA CYS A 195 -24.30 -10.28 21.83
C CYS A 195 -25.34 -10.98 20.94
N GLY A 196 -25.94 -10.28 19.98
CA GLY A 196 -26.87 -10.88 18.99
C GLY A 196 -26.21 -11.99 18.18
N SER A 197 -24.98 -11.78 17.71
CA SER A 197 -24.22 -12.82 16.98
C SER A 197 -23.90 -14.05 17.83
N ALA A 198 -23.65 -13.86 19.13
CA ALA A 198 -23.38 -14.95 20.07
C ALA A 198 -24.64 -15.73 20.48
N ILE A 199 -25.82 -15.08 20.46
CA ILE A 199 -27.11 -15.69 20.83
C ILE A 199 -27.74 -16.45 19.66
N MET A 200 -27.44 -16.09 18.41
CA MET A 200 -28.00 -16.73 17.21
C MET A 200 -27.87 -18.27 17.21
N PRO A 201 -26.68 -18.88 17.47
CA PRO A 201 -26.53 -20.33 17.47
C PRO A 201 -27.40 -21.03 18.53
N PHE A 202 -27.60 -20.37 19.67
CA PHE A 202 -28.44 -20.89 20.76
C PHE A 202 -29.93 -20.85 20.38
N LEU A 203 -30.41 -19.77 19.78
CA LEU A 203 -31.79 -19.67 19.29
C LEU A 203 -32.07 -20.63 18.14
N GLU A 204 -31.10 -20.85 17.25
CA GLU A 204 -31.22 -21.84 16.18
C GLU A 204 -31.47 -23.25 16.75
N LEU A 205 -30.72 -23.65 17.78
CA LEU A 205 -30.85 -24.95 18.44
C LEU A 205 -32.21 -25.16 19.12
N GLN A 206 -32.81 -24.10 19.65
CA GLN A 206 -34.04 -24.20 20.45
C GLN A 206 -35.31 -24.10 19.62
N ILE A 207 -35.36 -23.19 18.63
CA ILE A 207 -36.60 -22.91 17.88
C ILE A 207 -36.49 -23.14 16.37
N GLY A 208 -35.30 -23.44 15.85
CA GLY A 208 -35.06 -23.77 14.45
C GLY A 208 -34.91 -22.54 13.54
N LEU A 209 -34.06 -22.68 12.52
CA LEU A 209 -33.53 -21.58 11.71
C LEU A 209 -34.58 -20.66 11.06
N ARG A 210 -35.72 -21.21 10.58
CA ARG A 210 -36.83 -20.41 10.03
C ARG A 210 -37.56 -19.58 11.07
N ARG A 211 -37.76 -20.14 12.26
CA ARG A 211 -38.44 -19.42 13.35
C ARG A 211 -37.51 -18.42 14.01
N THR A 212 -36.21 -18.70 14.11
CA THR A 212 -35.18 -17.75 14.57
C THR A 212 -35.13 -16.51 13.69
N ALA A 213 -35.17 -16.67 12.36
CA ALA A 213 -35.23 -15.54 11.43
C ALA A 213 -36.51 -14.71 11.60
N ALA A 214 -37.68 -15.36 11.69
CA ALA A 214 -38.95 -14.68 11.93
C ALA A 214 -38.96 -13.93 13.28
N TRP A 215 -38.36 -14.53 14.31
CA TRP A 215 -38.18 -13.92 15.64
C TRP A 215 -37.30 -12.67 15.56
N GLY A 216 -36.18 -12.74 14.84
CA GLY A 216 -35.27 -11.60 14.65
C GLY A 216 -35.97 -10.41 13.98
N ILE A 217 -36.77 -10.65 12.93
CA ILE A 217 -37.57 -9.59 12.28
C ILE A 217 -38.61 -9.02 13.25
N TRP A 218 -39.36 -9.87 13.95
CA TRP A 218 -40.44 -9.42 14.81
C TRP A 218 -39.90 -8.58 15.98
N LEU A 219 -38.82 -9.04 16.61
CA LEU A 219 -38.14 -8.33 17.70
C LEU A 219 -37.52 -7.01 17.20
N MET A 220 -36.91 -7.00 16.02
CA MET A 220 -36.38 -5.77 15.41
C MET A 220 -37.49 -4.75 15.17
N THR A 221 -38.62 -5.19 14.63
CA THR A 221 -39.78 -4.32 14.35
C THR A 221 -40.38 -3.79 15.65
N ALA A 222 -40.54 -4.62 16.68
CA ALA A 222 -41.03 -4.22 17.99
C ALA A 222 -40.12 -3.20 18.69
N CYS A 223 -38.79 -3.33 18.56
CA CYS A 223 -37.83 -2.39 19.14
C CYS A 223 -37.75 -1.05 18.39
N LEU A 224 -38.16 -0.99 17.13
CA LEU A 224 -38.13 0.23 16.31
C LEU A 224 -39.40 1.09 16.41
N VAL A 225 -40.51 0.55 16.92
CA VAL A 225 -41.76 1.32 17.13
C VAL A 225 -41.60 2.45 18.16
N PRO A 226 -41.02 2.24 19.36
CA PRO A 226 -40.86 3.31 20.36
C PRO A 226 -39.97 4.49 19.91
N PRO A 227 -38.82 4.27 19.24
CA PRO A 227 -38.00 5.36 18.69
C PRO A 227 -38.70 6.21 17.64
N VAL A 228 -39.51 5.60 16.78
CA VAL A 228 -40.27 6.33 15.75
C VAL A 228 -41.34 7.20 16.41
N VAL A 229 -42.05 6.68 17.41
CA VAL A 229 -43.04 7.46 18.18
C VAL A 229 -42.36 8.60 18.95
N ALA A 230 -41.21 8.34 19.59
CA ALA A 230 -40.45 9.35 20.31
C ALA A 230 -39.92 10.46 19.38
N PHE A 231 -39.49 10.13 18.16
CA PHE A 231 -39.02 11.09 17.17
C PHE A 231 -40.09 12.11 16.77
N PHE A 232 -41.35 11.67 16.60
CA PHE A 232 -42.47 12.57 16.30
C PHE A 232 -42.91 13.42 17.49
N VAL A 233 -42.71 12.95 18.73
CA VAL A 233 -43.00 13.72 19.95
C VAL A 233 -41.93 14.81 20.18
N VAL A 234 -40.65 14.48 19.93
CA VAL A 234 -39.52 15.42 20.09
C VAL A 234 -39.53 16.54 19.05
N THR A 235 -40.04 16.30 17.84
CA THR A 235 -40.11 17.31 16.77
C THR A 235 -41.30 18.26 16.88
N ALA A 236 -42.26 17.97 17.78
CA ALA A 236 -43.45 18.79 18.00
C ALA A 236 -43.25 19.93 19.02
N GLU A 237 -42.25 19.83 19.91
CA GLU A 237 -41.91 20.89 20.89
C GLU A 237 -40.51 21.45 20.57
N PHE A 238 -40.46 22.58 19.86
CA PHE A 238 -39.19 23.29 19.60
C PHE A 238 -38.72 24.03 20.87
N GLY A 239 -37.95 23.34 21.71
CA GLY A 239 -37.19 23.89 22.83
C GLY A 239 -36.02 22.98 23.20
N GLU A 240 -34.91 23.56 23.70
CA GLU A 240 -33.72 22.81 24.11
C GLU A 240 -34.07 21.82 25.23
N HIS A 241 -34.13 20.54 24.84
CA HIS A 241 -34.38 19.33 25.64
C HIS A 241 -35.86 19.01 25.93
N GLY A 242 -36.49 18.28 24.99
CA GLY A 242 -37.73 17.53 25.24
C GLY A 242 -37.59 16.48 26.37
N PRO A 243 -38.70 15.90 26.85
CA PRO A 243 -38.73 15.14 28.10
C PRO A 243 -37.83 13.89 28.07
N THR A 244 -37.09 13.65 29.16
CA THR A 244 -36.02 12.65 29.28
C THR A 244 -36.45 11.21 28.93
N TRP A 245 -37.71 10.87 29.19
CA TRP A 245 -38.26 9.55 28.86
C TRP A 245 -38.35 9.31 27.34
N SER A 246 -38.57 10.35 26.53
CA SER A 246 -38.63 10.23 25.06
C SER A 246 -37.27 9.85 24.48
N TRP A 247 -36.20 10.45 25.00
CA TRP A 247 -34.82 10.14 24.62
C TRP A 247 -34.39 8.74 25.05
N LEU A 248 -34.80 8.29 26.24
CA LEU A 248 -34.55 6.92 26.71
C LEU A 248 -35.25 5.88 25.83
N LEU A 249 -36.50 6.12 25.43
CA LEU A 249 -37.22 5.24 24.49
C LEU A 249 -36.56 5.23 23.11
N MET A 250 -36.10 6.39 22.64
CA MET A 250 -35.44 6.53 21.36
C MET A 250 -34.11 5.77 21.34
N PHE A 251 -33.16 6.10 22.23
CA PHE A 251 -31.85 5.44 22.26
C PHE A 251 -31.95 3.97 22.67
N GLY A 252 -32.81 3.63 23.63
CA GLY A 252 -33.02 2.24 24.07
C GLY A 252 -33.56 1.35 22.96
N GLY A 253 -34.57 1.79 22.21
CA GLY A 253 -35.13 1.01 21.10
C GLY A 253 -34.15 0.85 19.93
N ILE A 254 -33.38 1.91 19.61
CA ILE A 254 -32.32 1.86 18.60
C ILE A 254 -31.26 0.82 18.96
N ILE A 255 -30.76 0.88 20.20
CA ILE A 255 -29.71 -0.01 20.68
C ILE A 255 -30.17 -1.47 20.63
N LEU A 256 -31.40 -1.77 21.07
CA LEU A 256 -31.94 -3.14 21.09
C LEU A 256 -32.24 -3.69 19.69
N SER A 257 -32.69 -2.84 18.75
CA SER A 257 -33.00 -3.26 17.36
C SER A 257 -31.79 -3.85 16.63
N ARG A 258 -30.57 -3.40 16.96
CA ARG A 258 -29.31 -3.85 16.33
C ARG A 258 -28.95 -5.29 16.67
N GLY A 259 -29.20 -5.73 17.91
CA GLY A 259 -29.00 -7.13 18.29
C GLY A 259 -29.96 -8.08 17.55
N ALA A 260 -31.22 -7.68 17.42
CA ALA A 260 -32.24 -8.46 16.70
C ALA A 260 -31.94 -8.57 15.19
N PHE A 261 -31.42 -7.50 14.58
CA PHE A 261 -31.00 -7.47 13.18
C PHE A 261 -29.90 -8.50 12.87
N VAL A 262 -28.86 -8.57 13.71
CA VAL A 262 -27.73 -9.50 13.49
C VAL A 262 -28.18 -10.96 13.59
N VAL A 263 -29.11 -11.27 14.51
CA VAL A 263 -29.70 -12.61 14.62
C VAL A 263 -30.47 -12.99 13.35
N PHE A 264 -31.23 -12.05 12.78
CA PHE A 264 -31.97 -12.27 11.54
C PHE A 264 -31.04 -12.46 10.33
N ASP A 265 -30.06 -11.56 10.15
CA ASP A 265 -29.15 -11.54 9.01
C ASP A 265 -28.32 -12.83 8.93
N LEU A 266 -27.76 -13.27 10.06
CA LEU A 266 -27.00 -14.52 10.13
C LEU A 266 -27.88 -15.76 9.88
N ALA A 267 -29.13 -15.76 10.34
CA ALA A 267 -30.06 -16.87 10.10
C ALA A 267 -30.46 -16.99 8.62
N GLN A 268 -30.56 -15.87 7.89
CA GLN A 268 -30.83 -15.83 6.45
C GLN A 268 -29.64 -16.33 5.63
N ILE A 269 -28.43 -15.87 5.95
CA ILE A 269 -27.20 -16.33 5.29
C ILE A 269 -27.07 -17.86 5.38
N LYS A 270 -27.36 -18.43 6.56
CA LYS A 270 -27.26 -19.86 6.79
C LYS A 270 -28.36 -20.66 6.08
N GLN A 271 -29.59 -20.14 5.97
CA GLN A 271 -30.65 -20.76 5.15
C GLN A 271 -30.26 -20.86 3.68
N PHE A 272 -29.64 -19.80 3.17
CA PHE A 272 -29.20 -19.75 1.78
C PHE A 272 -28.13 -20.81 1.48
N GLN A 273 -27.21 -21.01 2.42
CA GLN A 273 -26.19 -22.05 2.33
C GLN A 273 -26.77 -23.48 2.35
N THR A 274 -27.88 -23.71 3.07
CA THR A 274 -28.52 -25.04 3.13
C THR A 274 -29.26 -25.43 1.86
N ILE A 275 -29.71 -24.44 1.07
CA ILE A 275 -30.41 -24.66 -0.21
C ILE A 275 -29.43 -25.06 -1.34
N LEU A 276 -28.13 -24.81 -1.15
CA LEU A 276 -27.08 -24.99 -2.15
C LEU A 276 -26.34 -26.34 -2.11
N GLU A 277 -26.77 -27.32 -1.30
CA GLU A 277 -26.18 -28.67 -1.35
C GLU A 277 -26.58 -29.43 -2.65
N PRO A 278 -25.69 -30.25 -3.24
CA PRO A 278 -25.81 -30.64 -4.65
C PRO A 278 -26.77 -31.82 -4.87
N HIS A 279 -27.74 -31.65 -5.79
CA HIS A 279 -28.55 -32.75 -6.35
C HIS A 279 -27.82 -33.47 -7.51
N PRO A 280 -27.91 -34.80 -7.64
CA PRO A 280 -27.02 -35.62 -8.48
C PRO A 280 -27.48 -35.79 -9.94
N ARG A 281 -27.90 -34.73 -10.63
CA ARG A 281 -28.27 -34.81 -12.07
C ARG A 281 -27.91 -33.57 -12.87
N ARG A 282 -26.62 -33.33 -13.18
CA ARG A 282 -26.23 -32.41 -14.26
C ARG A 282 -24.89 -32.82 -14.90
N ASN A 283 -24.90 -33.89 -15.70
CA ASN A 283 -23.73 -34.36 -16.47
C ASN A 283 -23.77 -33.99 -17.97
N THR A 284 -24.67 -33.13 -18.42
CA THR A 284 -24.85 -32.83 -19.86
C THR A 284 -24.23 -31.51 -20.35
N PHE A 285 -23.48 -30.79 -19.50
CA PHE A 285 -22.90 -29.48 -19.87
C PHE A 285 -21.37 -29.49 -20.08
N PHE A 286 -20.73 -30.66 -20.03
CA PHE A 286 -19.27 -30.81 -20.15
C PHE A 286 -18.70 -30.64 -21.58
N GLY A 287 -19.55 -30.57 -22.61
CA GLY A 287 -19.13 -30.46 -24.01
C GLY A 287 -18.72 -29.05 -24.47
N LEU A 288 -19.22 -28.00 -23.81
CA LEU A 288 -18.87 -26.61 -24.15
C LEU A 288 -17.59 -26.14 -23.43
N GLN A 289 -17.30 -26.75 -22.28
CA GLN A 289 -16.12 -26.45 -21.47
C GLN A 289 -14.83 -26.89 -22.16
N SER A 290 -14.82 -28.03 -22.86
CA SER A 290 -13.64 -28.51 -23.59
C SER A 290 -13.23 -27.61 -24.76
N SER A 291 -14.18 -26.94 -25.41
CA SER A 291 -13.91 -26.07 -26.57
C SER A 291 -13.49 -24.64 -26.17
N LEU A 292 -13.86 -24.18 -24.98
CA LEU A 292 -13.39 -22.92 -24.41
C LEU A 292 -12.08 -23.08 -23.63
N GLN A 293 -11.84 -24.27 -23.08
CA GLN A 293 -10.61 -24.59 -22.36
C GLN A 293 -9.43 -24.80 -23.31
N SER A 294 -9.65 -25.17 -24.58
CA SER A 294 -8.61 -25.20 -25.62
C SER A 294 -8.19 -23.82 -26.14
N LEU A 295 -9.00 -22.77 -25.93
CA LEU A 295 -8.65 -21.38 -26.28
C LEU A 295 -7.87 -20.67 -25.16
N PHE A 296 -7.86 -21.22 -23.95
CA PHE A 296 -7.15 -20.67 -22.78
C PHE A 296 -6.04 -21.57 -22.22
N ASN A 297 -5.96 -22.83 -22.66
CA ASN A 297 -4.78 -23.69 -22.51
C ASN A 297 -4.15 -23.90 -23.89
N GLU A 298 -3.20 -23.05 -24.26
CA GLU A 298 -2.05 -23.54 -25.01
C GLU A 298 -0.95 -23.85 -24.00
N ASP A 299 -0.64 -25.15 -23.95
CA ASP A 299 0.30 -25.84 -23.10
C ASP A 299 1.73 -25.25 -23.23
N ALA A 300 2.49 -25.03 -22.16
CA ALA A 300 3.12 -26.10 -21.38
C ALA A 300 3.58 -27.27 -22.28
N SER A 301 4.51 -26.99 -23.21
CA SER A 301 5.16 -28.03 -24.00
C SER A 301 5.67 -29.17 -23.09
N PRO A 302 5.25 -30.43 -23.32
CA PRO A 302 5.71 -31.58 -22.56
C PRO A 302 7.02 -32.06 -23.17
N LEU A 303 8.15 -31.54 -22.69
CA LEU A 303 9.45 -32.13 -22.99
C LEU A 303 10.23 -32.36 -21.70
N LEU A 304 10.35 -33.66 -21.41
CA LEU A 304 11.28 -34.34 -20.51
C LEU A 304 11.06 -34.11 -19.00
N GLY A 305 10.71 -35.22 -18.34
CA GLY A 305 10.23 -35.27 -16.97
C GLY A 305 11.25 -34.86 -15.90
N LEU A 306 10.74 -34.21 -14.86
CA LEU A 306 10.86 -34.55 -13.43
C LEU A 306 10.27 -33.39 -12.59
N GLY A 307 9.22 -33.67 -11.80
CA GLY A 307 8.73 -32.80 -10.72
C GLY A 307 7.40 -32.07 -11.02
N HIS A 308 6.33 -32.40 -10.29
CA HIS A 308 5.12 -31.57 -10.25
C HIS A 308 5.42 -30.20 -9.61
N PRO A 309 4.87 -29.08 -10.10
CA PRO A 309 5.06 -27.77 -9.46
C PRO A 309 4.44 -27.79 -8.07
N VAL A 310 5.25 -27.50 -7.04
CA VAL A 310 4.82 -27.47 -5.64
C VAL A 310 3.85 -26.30 -5.47
N LYS A 311 2.57 -26.58 -5.21
CA LYS A 311 1.57 -25.54 -4.94
C LYS A 311 1.90 -24.85 -3.62
N ILE A 312 2.21 -23.56 -3.68
CA ILE A 312 2.43 -22.72 -2.49
C ILE A 312 1.12 -22.61 -1.69
N ASP A 313 1.19 -22.85 -0.38
CA ASP A 313 0.07 -22.63 0.54
C ASP A 313 -0.29 -21.13 0.56
N LYS A 314 -1.51 -20.82 0.14
CA LYS A 314 -2.02 -19.45 0.04
C LYS A 314 -2.10 -18.76 1.41
N TYR A 315 -2.38 -19.52 2.47
CA TYR A 315 -2.45 -18.96 3.82
C TYR A 315 -1.05 -18.61 4.32
N ALA A 316 -0.07 -19.50 4.11
CA ALA A 316 1.33 -19.24 4.43
C ALA A 316 1.85 -18.00 3.70
N LEU A 317 1.55 -17.90 2.40
CA LEU A 317 1.92 -16.76 1.58
C LEU A 317 1.23 -15.47 2.08
N ALA A 318 -0.06 -15.51 2.40
CA ALA A 318 -0.76 -14.35 2.96
C ALA A 318 -0.14 -13.88 4.28
N CYS A 319 0.21 -14.80 5.19
CA CYS A 319 0.91 -14.44 6.43
C CYS A 319 2.29 -13.83 6.17
N LEU A 320 3.04 -14.35 5.21
CA LEU A 320 4.33 -13.80 4.81
C LEU A 320 4.19 -12.37 4.27
N LEU A 321 3.21 -12.15 3.39
CA LEU A 321 2.94 -10.83 2.82
C LEU A 321 2.40 -9.84 3.85
N LEU A 322 1.54 -10.27 4.78
CA LEU A 322 1.05 -9.44 5.88
C LEU A 322 2.17 -9.03 6.85
N GLN A 323 3.06 -9.97 7.17
CA GLN A 323 4.23 -9.68 8.00
C GLN A 323 5.14 -8.67 7.32
N HIS A 324 5.46 -8.88 6.04
CA HIS A 324 6.30 -7.96 5.29
C HIS A 324 5.65 -6.59 5.13
N LEU A 325 4.35 -6.50 4.82
CA LEU A 325 3.61 -5.25 4.77
C LEU A 325 3.67 -4.49 6.09
N SER A 326 3.44 -5.18 7.22
CA SER A 326 3.54 -4.57 8.56
C SER A 326 4.95 -4.04 8.83
N SER A 327 5.98 -4.82 8.52
CA SER A 327 7.38 -4.46 8.76
C SER A 327 7.80 -3.27 7.89
N THR A 328 7.62 -3.35 6.56
CA THR A 328 8.02 -2.27 5.65
C THR A 328 7.21 -0.99 5.87
N PHE A 329 5.92 -1.09 6.22
CA PHE A 329 5.12 0.10 6.52
C PHE A 329 5.59 0.80 7.80
N ASN A 330 5.92 0.05 8.86
CA ASN A 330 6.48 0.60 10.10
C ASN A 330 7.85 1.23 9.88
N ALA A 331 8.75 0.53 9.19
CA ALA A 331 10.07 1.04 8.83
C ALA A 331 9.97 2.33 8.01
N GLY A 332 9.13 2.34 6.98
CA GLY A 332 8.88 3.54 6.16
C GLY A 332 8.23 4.69 6.95
N SER A 333 7.39 4.40 7.94
CA SER A 333 6.79 5.42 8.81
C SER A 333 7.84 6.03 9.71
N TYR A 334 8.71 5.20 10.32
CA TYR A 334 9.81 5.65 11.16
C TYR A 334 10.82 6.48 10.37
N ASP A 335 11.29 5.98 9.22
CA ASP A 335 12.27 6.68 8.38
C ASP A 335 11.79 8.06 7.95
N PHE A 336 10.49 8.21 7.67
CA PHE A 336 9.94 9.53 7.36
C PHE A 336 9.71 10.39 8.61
N ALA A 337 9.11 9.82 9.66
CA ALA A 337 8.78 10.53 10.89
C ALA A 337 10.02 11.06 11.61
N ALA A 338 11.09 10.27 11.72
CA ALA A 338 12.31 10.66 12.44
C ALA A 338 12.93 11.94 11.86
N PHE A 339 13.01 12.06 10.52
CA PHE A 339 13.50 13.28 9.87
C PHE A 339 12.56 14.46 10.09
N LEU A 340 11.25 14.24 9.93
CA LEU A 340 10.25 15.29 10.11
C LEU A 340 10.24 15.81 11.57
N PHE A 341 10.38 14.91 12.53
CA PHE A 341 10.41 15.25 13.96
C PHE A 341 11.66 16.06 14.32
N LEU A 342 12.83 15.68 13.81
CA LEU A 342 14.07 16.43 14.05
C LEU A 342 14.01 17.84 13.45
N ILE A 343 13.40 18.00 12.26
CA ILE A 343 13.22 19.32 11.64
C ILE A 343 12.25 20.19 12.44
N GLU A 344 11.18 19.60 12.99
CA GLU A 344 10.23 20.34 13.83
C GLU A 344 10.86 20.77 15.17
N VAL A 345 11.69 19.93 15.79
CA VAL A 345 12.37 20.26 17.05
C VAL A 345 13.48 21.28 16.85
N PHE A 346 14.27 21.14 15.77
CA PHE A 346 15.44 21.99 15.48
C PHE A 346 15.21 22.81 14.21
N LYS A 347 14.34 23.84 14.31
CA LYS A 347 13.82 24.57 13.15
C LYS A 347 14.86 25.39 12.38
N ASP A 348 15.95 25.75 13.03
CA ASP A 348 17.02 26.59 12.48
C ASP A 348 18.23 25.79 11.96
N THR A 349 18.23 24.46 12.09
CA THR A 349 19.35 23.62 11.67
C THR A 349 18.92 22.28 11.12
N LEU A 350 19.56 21.87 10.02
CA LEU A 350 19.36 20.54 9.41
C LEU A 350 20.36 19.50 9.92
N VAL A 351 21.29 19.90 10.81
CA VAL A 351 22.39 19.04 11.28
C VAL A 351 21.89 17.76 11.94
N PRO A 352 20.90 17.77 12.87
CA PRO A 352 20.42 16.55 13.53
C PRO A 352 19.85 15.52 12.53
N ALA A 353 18.99 15.97 11.62
CA ALA A 353 18.40 15.13 10.59
C ALA A 353 19.46 14.54 9.64
N SER A 354 20.43 15.37 9.23
CA SER A 354 21.54 14.94 8.37
C SER A 354 22.43 13.91 9.05
N LEU A 355 22.69 14.07 10.36
CA LEU A 355 23.54 13.17 11.15
C LEU A 355 22.91 11.77 11.27
N VAL A 356 21.59 11.69 11.51
CA VAL A 356 20.85 10.42 11.54
C VAL A 356 21.00 9.68 10.21
N GLY A 357 20.76 10.35 9.09
CA GLY A 357 20.90 9.75 7.76
C GLY A 357 22.32 9.29 7.45
N LEU A 358 23.32 10.17 7.66
CA LEU A 358 24.72 9.90 7.36
C LEU A 358 25.27 8.72 8.16
N ILE A 359 25.03 8.72 9.47
CA ILE A 359 25.57 7.67 10.36
C ILE A 359 24.86 6.35 10.11
N ALA A 360 23.53 6.33 9.97
CA ALA A 360 22.80 5.08 9.69
C ALA A 360 23.29 4.42 8.39
N LYS A 361 23.52 5.22 7.33
CA LYS A 361 24.05 4.73 6.05
C LYS A 361 25.50 4.27 6.14
N SER A 362 26.34 4.99 6.88
CA SER A 362 27.75 4.61 7.12
C SER A 362 27.86 3.31 7.92
N VAL A 363 27.02 3.17 8.95
CA VAL A 363 26.92 1.94 9.75
C VAL A 363 26.45 0.77 8.89
N GLY A 364 25.44 0.97 8.04
CA GLY A 364 25.02 -0.03 7.05
C GLY A 364 26.16 -0.44 6.12
N LEU A 365 26.86 0.52 5.51
CA LEU A 365 28.02 0.26 4.65
C LEU A 365 29.06 -0.64 5.34
N MET A 366 29.40 -0.35 6.60
CA MET A 366 30.45 -1.07 7.34
C MET A 366 30.00 -2.41 7.92
N LEU A 367 28.74 -2.57 8.32
CA LEU A 367 28.27 -3.72 9.12
C LEU A 367 27.23 -4.61 8.42
N SER A 368 26.72 -4.27 7.24
CA SER A 368 25.77 -5.16 6.51
C SER A 368 26.39 -6.55 6.27
N GLY A 369 27.65 -6.65 5.84
CA GLY A 369 28.35 -7.93 5.67
C GLY A 369 28.39 -8.78 6.95
N TYR A 370 28.58 -8.16 8.11
CA TYR A 370 28.53 -8.84 9.41
C TYR A 370 27.14 -9.37 9.71
N ILE A 371 26.09 -8.56 9.50
CA ILE A 371 24.69 -8.98 9.67
C ILE A 371 24.34 -10.15 8.74
N GLY A 372 24.72 -10.11 7.46
CA GLY A 372 24.52 -11.22 6.54
C GLY A 372 25.23 -12.51 6.97
N GLY A 373 26.43 -12.39 7.56
CA GLY A 373 27.14 -13.51 8.16
C GLY A 373 26.44 -14.07 9.42
N LEU A 374 25.70 -13.26 10.17
CA LEU A 374 24.85 -13.75 11.26
C LEU A 374 23.65 -14.54 10.72
N VAL A 375 23.04 -14.09 9.63
CA VAL A 375 21.94 -14.82 8.95
C VAL A 375 22.40 -16.22 8.54
N ASP A 376 23.62 -16.35 8.01
CA ASP A 376 24.19 -17.65 7.60
C ASP A 376 24.46 -18.61 8.77
N LYS A 377 24.85 -18.08 9.94
CA LYS A 377 25.28 -18.89 11.11
C LYS A 377 24.15 -19.23 12.08
N THR A 378 23.13 -18.40 12.14
CA THR A 378 22.07 -18.52 13.14
C THR A 378 20.86 -19.24 12.57
N PRO A 379 20.06 -19.93 13.40
CA PRO A 379 18.83 -20.55 12.92
C PRO A 379 17.87 -19.50 12.35
N ARG A 380 17.41 -19.68 11.12
CA ARG A 380 16.56 -18.72 10.37
C ARG A 380 15.44 -18.09 11.22
N LEU A 381 14.62 -18.91 11.88
CA LEU A 381 13.52 -18.41 12.71
C LEU A 381 14.01 -17.64 13.95
N ALA A 382 15.10 -18.09 14.57
CA ALA A 382 15.66 -17.40 15.74
C ALA A 382 16.19 -16.03 15.33
N PHE A 383 16.94 -15.96 14.23
CA PHE A 383 17.45 -14.70 13.69
C PHE A 383 16.33 -13.70 13.42
N VAL A 384 15.31 -14.10 12.64
CA VAL A 384 14.22 -13.19 12.27
C VAL A 384 13.45 -12.71 13.49
N ARG A 385 13.23 -13.56 14.51
CA ARG A 385 12.60 -13.13 15.77
C ARG A 385 13.43 -12.12 16.54
N TRP A 386 14.74 -12.34 16.62
CA TRP A 386 15.66 -11.40 17.27
C TRP A 386 15.71 -10.07 16.51
N ALA A 387 15.75 -10.11 15.18
CA ALA A 387 15.77 -8.92 14.33
C ALA A 387 14.47 -8.10 14.45
N ILE A 388 13.30 -8.74 14.37
CA ILE A 388 12.00 -8.08 14.62
C ILE A 388 11.97 -7.50 16.04
N GLY A 389 12.36 -8.28 17.05
CA GLY A 389 12.40 -7.82 18.43
C GLY A 389 13.29 -6.61 18.64
N SER A 390 14.51 -6.63 18.09
CA SER A 390 15.44 -5.51 18.20
C SER A 390 14.93 -4.28 17.47
N GLU A 391 14.39 -4.43 16.26
CA GLU A 391 13.78 -3.33 15.49
C GLU A 391 12.67 -2.65 16.31
N LYS A 392 11.71 -3.40 16.86
CA LYS A 392 10.60 -2.82 17.62
C LYS A 392 11.06 -2.17 18.93
N VAL A 393 12.03 -2.77 19.63
CA VAL A 393 12.60 -2.18 20.85
C VAL A 393 13.26 -0.84 20.52
N PHE A 394 14.09 -0.77 19.48
CA PHE A 394 14.76 0.48 19.11
C PHE A 394 13.80 1.53 18.55
N HIS A 395 12.77 1.14 17.78
CA HIS A 395 11.67 2.04 17.40
C HIS A 395 10.98 2.62 18.63
N ALA A 396 10.60 1.77 19.60
CA ALA A 396 9.93 2.21 20.81
C ALA A 396 10.81 3.15 21.65
N SER A 397 12.10 2.84 21.78
CA SER A 397 13.08 3.71 22.44
C SER A 397 13.17 5.07 21.75
N ASN A 398 13.26 5.11 20.41
CA ASN A 398 13.32 6.38 19.68
C ASN A 398 12.04 7.19 19.77
N TYR A 399 10.86 6.58 19.65
CA TYR A 399 9.61 7.31 19.85
C TYR A 399 9.46 7.84 21.28
N ALA A 400 9.93 7.09 22.29
CA ALA A 400 9.96 7.60 23.67
C ALA A 400 10.90 8.81 23.82
N LEU A 401 12.07 8.77 23.19
CA LEU A 401 13.00 9.91 23.14
C LEU A 401 12.36 11.13 22.46
N PHE A 402 11.66 10.95 21.33
CA PHE A 402 10.92 12.02 20.67
C PHE A 402 9.77 12.58 21.51
N LEU A 403 9.06 11.76 22.30
CA LEU A 403 8.05 12.24 23.23
C LEU A 403 8.67 13.13 24.33
N ILE A 404 9.89 12.83 24.77
CA ILE A 404 10.62 13.69 25.72
C ILE A 404 11.01 15.01 25.03
N LEU A 405 11.47 14.95 23.78
CA LEU A 405 11.79 16.15 22.99
C LEU A 405 10.55 17.02 22.74
N PHE A 406 9.40 16.45 22.40
CA PHE A 406 8.17 17.23 22.15
C PHE A 406 7.44 17.65 23.43
N GLY A 407 7.70 16.99 24.56
CA GLY A 407 7.10 17.28 25.86
C GLY A 407 8.00 18.17 26.71
N PRO A 408 8.67 17.64 27.75
CA PRO A 408 9.45 18.44 28.70
C PRO A 408 10.52 19.34 28.09
N LEU A 409 11.15 18.91 26.99
CA LEU A 409 12.23 19.67 26.35
C LEU A 409 11.74 20.49 25.14
N GLY A 410 10.45 20.48 24.78
CA GLY A 410 9.97 21.03 23.50
C GLY A 410 10.29 22.49 23.26
N GLN A 411 10.21 23.33 24.29
CA GLN A 411 10.49 24.77 24.17
C GLN A 411 11.97 25.13 24.32
N VAL A 412 12.77 24.21 24.88
CA VAL A 412 14.17 24.49 25.27
C VAL A 412 15.17 23.71 24.40
N ALA A 413 14.75 22.66 23.71
CA ALA A 413 15.63 21.80 22.92
C ALA A 413 16.43 22.58 21.86
N GLN A 414 15.79 23.53 21.17
CA GLN A 414 16.47 24.35 20.16
C GLN A 414 17.54 25.27 20.77
N THR A 415 17.23 25.98 21.86
CA THR A 415 18.23 26.83 22.53
C THR A 415 19.32 26.01 23.21
N ALA A 416 18.96 24.85 23.76
CA ALA A 416 19.87 23.89 24.36
C ALA A 416 20.84 23.28 23.34
N PHE A 417 20.44 23.11 22.08
CA PHE A 417 21.32 22.65 21.03
C PHE A 417 22.47 23.63 20.77
N HIS A 418 22.18 24.94 20.75
CA HIS A 418 23.17 26.01 20.56
C HIS A 418 24.01 26.32 21.80
N GLY A 419 23.65 25.76 22.96
CA GLY A 419 24.34 26.00 24.23
C GLY A 419 23.77 27.16 25.04
N ASP A 420 22.67 27.78 24.59
CA ASP A 420 22.05 28.96 25.19
C ASP A 420 20.95 28.60 26.22
N ALA A 421 21.02 27.40 26.81
CA ALA A 421 20.09 26.92 27.83
C ALA A 421 20.84 26.46 29.09
N SER A 422 20.09 26.02 30.10
CA SER A 422 20.70 25.43 31.30
C SER A 422 21.59 24.24 30.93
N PHE A 423 22.71 24.08 31.64
CA PHE A 423 23.65 22.99 31.39
C PHE A 423 22.97 21.61 31.34
N THR A 424 21.98 21.37 32.22
CA THR A 424 21.18 20.14 32.22
C THR A 424 20.38 19.97 30.91
N ALA A 425 19.72 21.02 30.42
CA ALA A 425 18.95 20.95 29.18
C ALA A 425 19.85 20.73 27.96
N VAL A 426 21.01 21.39 27.90
CA VAL A 426 22.04 21.18 26.87
C VAL A 426 22.50 19.72 26.85
N MET A 427 22.93 19.21 28.00
CA MET A 427 23.40 17.82 28.12
C MET A 427 22.31 16.81 27.79
N SER A 428 21.07 17.01 28.27
CA SER A 428 19.94 16.12 27.96
C SER A 428 19.61 16.12 26.47
N THR A 429 19.59 17.29 25.82
CA THR A 429 19.26 17.41 24.38
C THR A 429 20.31 16.72 23.52
N TRP A 430 21.60 16.97 23.76
CA TRP A 430 22.69 16.30 23.05
C TRP A 430 22.72 14.78 23.32
N THR A 431 22.46 14.36 24.56
CA THR A 431 22.37 12.93 24.90
C THR A 431 21.23 12.25 24.13
N ILE A 432 20.04 12.86 24.09
CA ILE A 432 18.90 12.34 23.34
C ILE A 432 19.22 12.26 21.84
N LEU A 433 19.86 13.29 21.28
CA LEU A 433 20.26 13.31 19.88
C LEU A 433 21.24 12.19 19.55
N LEU A 434 22.28 11.99 20.37
CA LEU A 434 23.25 10.91 20.19
C LEU A 434 22.61 9.52 20.32
N LEU A 435 21.71 9.34 21.30
CA LEU A 435 20.94 8.10 21.45
C LEU A 435 20.01 7.86 20.26
N THR A 436 19.39 8.92 19.74
CA THR A 436 18.50 8.84 18.57
C THR A 436 19.28 8.36 17.36
N VAL A 437 20.44 8.95 17.08
CA VAL A 437 21.35 8.52 16.00
C VAL A 437 21.80 7.07 16.18
N PHE A 438 22.18 6.69 17.40
CA PHE A 438 22.63 5.34 17.72
C PHE A 438 21.52 4.30 17.46
N PHE A 439 20.33 4.50 18.02
CA PHE A 439 19.21 3.60 17.82
C PHE A 439 18.72 3.59 16.37
N SER A 440 18.73 4.74 15.66
CA SER A 440 18.41 4.81 14.23
C SER A 440 19.35 3.91 13.40
N SER A 441 20.63 3.91 13.75
CA SER A 441 21.63 3.07 13.09
C SER A 441 21.39 1.58 13.35
N LEU A 442 21.00 1.22 14.59
CA LEU A 442 20.64 -0.16 14.93
C LEU A 442 19.34 -0.63 14.26
N ILE A 443 18.36 0.26 14.11
CA ILE A 443 17.13 -0.01 13.32
C ILE A 443 17.51 -0.31 11.87
N GLY A 444 18.38 0.51 11.26
CA GLY A 444 18.88 0.28 9.90
C GLY A 444 19.57 -1.08 9.72
N LEU A 445 20.34 -1.52 10.72
CA LEU A 445 20.96 -2.85 10.72
C LEU A 445 19.95 -3.99 10.90
N ALA A 446 18.95 -3.81 11.78
CA ALA A 446 17.87 -4.79 11.94
C ALA A 446 17.07 -4.95 10.64
N ASN A 447 16.72 -3.84 9.99
CA ASN A 447 16.04 -3.83 8.69
C ASN A 447 16.89 -4.49 7.60
N THR A 448 18.20 -4.22 7.56
CA THR A 448 19.14 -4.92 6.66
C THR A 448 19.08 -6.43 6.89
N GLY A 449 19.10 -6.87 8.15
CA GLY A 449 19.00 -8.28 8.51
C GLY A 449 17.68 -8.91 8.07
N LEU A 450 16.56 -8.20 8.25
CA LEU A 450 15.23 -8.66 7.82
C LEU A 450 15.13 -8.77 6.30
N THR A 451 15.64 -7.79 5.56
CA THR A 451 15.70 -7.85 4.10
C THR A 451 16.53 -9.04 3.62
N VAL A 452 17.73 -9.24 4.18
CA VAL A 452 18.57 -10.38 3.79
C VAL A 452 17.93 -11.72 4.17
N ALA A 453 17.36 -11.84 5.38
CA ALA A 453 16.79 -13.09 5.86
C ALA A 453 15.43 -13.43 5.22
N VAL A 454 14.50 -12.47 5.15
CA VAL A 454 13.13 -12.72 4.68
C VAL A 454 13.03 -12.52 3.18
N GLU A 455 13.34 -11.32 2.68
CA GLU A 455 13.12 -10.97 1.27
C GLU A 455 14.08 -11.70 0.33
N ARG A 456 15.28 -12.06 0.80
CA ARG A 456 16.30 -12.73 -0.03
C ARG A 456 16.40 -14.21 0.27
N ASP A 457 16.78 -14.60 1.49
CA ASP A 457 17.02 -16.01 1.85
C ASP A 457 15.73 -16.85 1.86
N TRP A 458 14.69 -16.40 2.57
CA TRP A 458 13.44 -17.18 2.67
C TRP A 458 12.72 -17.23 1.34
N ILE A 459 12.65 -16.13 0.59
CA ILE A 459 12.04 -16.13 -0.75
C ILE A 459 12.74 -17.12 -1.69
N THR A 460 14.08 -17.09 -1.75
CA THR A 460 14.86 -18.01 -2.58
C THR A 460 14.63 -19.47 -2.15
N ALA A 461 14.62 -19.72 -0.83
CA ALA A 461 14.40 -21.06 -0.29
C ALA A 461 12.96 -21.57 -0.52
N ILE A 462 11.94 -20.72 -0.43
CA ILE A 462 10.54 -21.10 -0.67
C ILE A 462 10.32 -21.41 -2.15
N ALA A 463 10.97 -20.68 -3.06
CA ALA A 463 10.88 -20.91 -4.50
C ALA A 463 11.49 -22.27 -4.93
N HIS A 464 12.35 -22.88 -4.12
CA HIS A 464 12.82 -24.26 -4.29
C HIS A 464 13.48 -24.53 -5.67
N GLY A 465 14.18 -23.55 -6.22
CA GLY A 465 14.78 -23.62 -7.57
C GLY A 465 13.81 -23.35 -8.72
N GLU A 466 12.51 -23.18 -8.46
CA GLU A 466 11.53 -22.84 -9.49
C GLU A 466 11.58 -21.34 -9.82
N SER A 467 12.18 -21.04 -10.98
CA SER A 467 12.39 -19.68 -11.50
C SER A 467 11.09 -18.85 -11.56
N ALA A 468 9.96 -19.45 -11.98
CA ALA A 468 8.68 -18.74 -12.08
C ALA A 468 8.12 -18.34 -10.70
N GLN A 469 8.25 -19.20 -9.70
CA GLN A 469 7.84 -18.91 -8.32
C GLN A 469 8.71 -17.83 -7.71
N LEU A 470 10.03 -17.86 -7.97
CA LEU A 470 10.96 -16.84 -7.50
C LEU A 470 10.58 -15.44 -8.03
N THR A 471 10.25 -15.33 -9.32
CA THR A 471 9.74 -14.07 -9.90
C THR A 471 8.45 -13.63 -9.22
N MET A 472 7.50 -14.54 -9.03
CA MET A 472 6.22 -14.22 -8.40
C MET A 472 6.42 -13.67 -6.97
N LEU A 473 7.22 -14.35 -6.15
CA LEU A 473 7.47 -13.97 -4.77
C LEU A 473 8.21 -12.63 -4.68
N ASN A 474 9.29 -12.44 -5.44
CA ASN A 474 10.03 -11.16 -5.50
C ASN A 474 9.11 -10.01 -5.93
N THR A 475 8.25 -10.24 -6.93
CA THR A 475 7.31 -9.24 -7.43
C THR A 475 6.30 -8.84 -6.35
N HIS A 476 5.78 -9.80 -5.57
CA HIS A 476 4.85 -9.50 -4.48
C HIS A 476 5.52 -8.69 -3.37
N MET A 477 6.73 -9.07 -2.94
CA MET A 477 7.50 -8.30 -1.95
C MET A 477 7.74 -6.88 -2.45
N ARG A 478 8.23 -6.73 -3.69
CA ARG A 478 8.53 -5.40 -4.25
C ARG A 478 7.30 -4.50 -4.39
N ARG A 479 6.13 -5.05 -4.71
CA ARG A 479 4.89 -4.27 -4.74
C ARG A 479 4.52 -3.73 -3.36
N ILE A 480 4.69 -4.53 -2.32
CA ILE A 480 4.47 -4.11 -0.93
C ILE A 480 5.45 -2.99 -0.55
N ASP A 481 6.73 -3.11 -0.92
CA ASP A 481 7.73 -2.07 -0.66
C ASP A 481 7.36 -0.73 -1.32
N LEU A 482 6.97 -0.77 -2.59
CA LEU A 482 6.58 0.44 -3.33
C LEU A 482 5.33 1.10 -2.78
N LEU A 483 4.32 0.30 -2.43
CA LEU A 483 3.11 0.80 -1.79
C LEU A 483 3.42 1.42 -0.43
N SER A 484 4.26 0.78 0.38
CA SER A 484 4.67 1.29 1.69
C SER A 484 5.46 2.59 1.58
N LYS A 485 6.36 2.72 0.59
CA LYS A 485 7.11 3.96 0.31
C LYS A 485 6.22 5.17 -0.02
N LEU A 486 5.00 4.93 -0.47
CA LEU A 486 3.99 5.98 -0.70
C LEU A 486 3.07 6.18 0.51
N LEU A 487 2.53 5.09 1.05
CA LEU A 487 1.50 5.14 2.10
C LEU A 487 2.06 5.58 3.44
N SER A 488 3.28 5.17 3.82
CA SER A 488 3.86 5.52 5.12
C SER A 488 4.08 7.03 5.29
N PRO A 489 4.73 7.75 4.35
CA PRO A 489 4.86 9.20 4.46
C PRO A 489 3.53 9.96 4.46
N LEU A 490 2.55 9.50 3.67
CA LEU A 490 1.21 10.10 3.64
C LEU A 490 0.49 9.91 4.97
N PHE A 491 0.57 8.72 5.55
CA PHE A 491 0.00 8.41 6.86
C PHE A 491 0.60 9.28 7.96
N VAL A 492 1.93 9.38 8.03
CA VAL A 492 2.61 10.22 9.03
C VAL A 492 2.27 11.69 8.82
N SER A 493 2.30 12.20 7.59
CA SER A 493 1.98 13.60 7.28
C SER A 493 0.55 13.96 7.67
N LEU A 494 -0.41 13.05 7.40
CA LEU A 494 -1.79 13.21 7.80
C LEU A 494 -1.89 13.33 9.33
N LEU A 495 -1.28 12.40 10.07
CA LEU A 495 -1.28 12.44 11.53
C LEU A 495 -0.67 13.73 12.08
N THR A 496 0.51 14.15 11.58
CA THR A 496 1.15 15.38 12.06
C THR A 496 0.30 16.61 11.79
N SER A 497 -0.45 16.64 10.68
CA SER A 497 -1.34 17.74 10.33
C SER A 497 -2.65 17.77 11.14
N THR A 498 -3.20 16.60 11.51
CA THR A 498 -4.51 16.50 12.17
C THR A 498 -4.44 16.47 13.69
N VAL A 499 -3.47 15.75 14.26
CA VAL A 499 -3.38 15.52 15.71
C VAL A 499 -2.09 16.09 16.33
N GLY A 500 -1.18 16.62 15.51
CA GLY A 500 0.08 17.20 15.95
C GLY A 500 1.19 16.17 16.22
N TYR A 501 2.43 16.65 16.37
CA TYR A 501 3.63 15.82 16.44
C TYR A 501 3.70 14.89 17.67
N SER A 502 3.29 15.37 18.84
CA SER A 502 3.30 14.56 20.07
C SER A 502 2.35 13.37 19.99
N MET A 503 1.09 13.60 19.58
CA MET A 503 0.10 12.53 19.42
C MET A 503 0.43 11.62 18.23
N THR A 504 1.05 12.15 17.18
CA THR A 504 1.58 11.32 16.08
C THR A 504 2.66 10.37 16.59
N THR A 505 3.61 10.87 17.37
CA THR A 505 4.69 10.07 17.96
C THR A 505 4.11 8.98 18.87
N ALA A 506 3.12 9.31 19.70
CA ALA A 506 2.43 8.33 20.54
C ALA A 506 1.68 7.27 19.72
N THR A 507 1.03 7.67 18.63
CA THR A 507 0.31 6.75 17.72
C THR A 507 1.28 5.78 17.04
N LEU A 508 2.42 6.27 16.54
CA LEU A 508 3.46 5.45 15.92
C LEU A 508 4.11 4.50 16.92
N LEU A 509 4.33 4.94 18.16
CA LEU A 509 4.78 4.07 19.25
C LEU A 509 3.77 2.94 19.51
N THR A 510 2.49 3.26 19.67
CA THR A 510 1.44 2.25 19.88
C THR A 510 1.35 1.29 18.71
N MET A 511 1.42 1.79 17.48
CA MET A 511 1.45 0.96 16.27
C MET A 511 2.65 0.00 16.25
N ALA A 512 3.85 0.49 16.56
CA ALA A 512 5.05 -0.34 16.62
C ALA A 512 4.91 -1.46 17.67
N LEU A 513 4.38 -1.14 18.86
CA LEU A 513 4.15 -2.12 19.93
C LEU A 513 3.08 -3.16 19.55
N LEU A 514 1.96 -2.74 18.95
CA LEU A 514 0.90 -3.66 18.50
C LEU A 514 1.38 -4.57 17.36
N SER A 515 2.17 -4.02 16.43
CA SER A 515 2.71 -4.80 15.31
C SER A 515 3.66 -5.91 15.76
N PHE A 516 4.33 -5.76 16.91
CA PHE A 516 5.30 -6.74 17.40
C PHE A 516 4.70 -8.13 17.59
N ALA A 517 3.57 -8.22 18.29
CA ALA A 517 2.90 -9.50 18.55
C ALA A 517 2.38 -10.14 17.25
N ALA A 518 1.84 -9.33 16.35
CA ALA A 518 1.31 -9.80 15.06
C ALA A 518 2.42 -10.33 14.15
N GLU A 519 3.55 -9.61 14.03
CA GLU A 519 4.68 -10.02 13.19
C GLU A 519 5.35 -11.31 13.70
N LEU A 520 5.51 -11.46 15.02
CA LEU A 520 6.01 -12.70 15.62
C LEU A 520 5.06 -13.89 15.39
N PHE A 521 3.75 -13.63 15.38
CA PHE A 521 2.74 -14.65 15.10
C PHE A 521 2.80 -15.09 13.63
N TRP A 522 2.72 -14.16 12.68
CA TRP A 522 2.73 -14.48 11.25
C TRP A 522 4.04 -15.17 10.84
N ILE A 523 5.20 -14.69 11.30
CA ILE A 523 6.48 -15.31 10.93
C ILE A 523 6.60 -16.74 11.46
N LYS A 524 6.00 -17.03 12.62
CA LYS A 524 5.95 -18.38 13.19
C LYS A 524 5.05 -19.29 12.36
N VAL A 525 3.94 -18.78 11.84
CA VAL A 525 3.04 -19.51 10.94
C VAL A 525 3.77 -19.85 9.64
N VAL A 526 4.40 -18.86 9.00
CA VAL A 526 5.19 -19.02 7.77
C VAL A 526 6.26 -20.09 7.94
N PHE A 527 7.05 -20.01 9.02
CA PHE A 527 8.11 -20.99 9.27
C PHE A 527 7.60 -22.42 9.46
N LYS A 528 6.43 -22.60 10.08
CA LYS A 528 5.82 -23.92 10.26
C LYS A 528 5.27 -24.50 8.96
N GLN A 529 4.72 -23.66 8.10
CA GLN A 529 4.05 -24.09 6.87
C GLN A 529 5.01 -24.31 5.70
N PHE A 530 6.20 -23.69 5.73
CA PHE A 530 7.26 -23.94 4.76
C PHE A 530 8.38 -24.81 5.38
N PRO A 531 8.25 -26.15 5.38
CA PRO A 531 9.22 -27.05 6.01
C PRO A 531 10.63 -26.92 5.40
N ILE A 532 10.75 -26.48 4.15
CA ILE A 532 12.01 -26.18 3.46
C ILE A 532 12.91 -25.23 4.26
N LEU A 533 12.30 -24.28 4.99
CA LEU A 533 13.02 -23.33 5.84
C LEU A 533 13.70 -24.01 7.05
N SER A 534 13.24 -25.21 7.43
CA SER A 534 13.82 -26.03 8.49
C SER A 534 14.78 -27.10 7.96
N THR A 535 14.51 -27.66 6.77
CA THR A 535 15.25 -28.78 6.17
C THR A 535 16.64 -28.38 5.66
N ASP A 536 16.81 -27.18 5.11
CA ASP A 536 18.11 -26.70 4.57
C ASP A 536 19.23 -26.73 5.64
N ARG A 537 18.87 -26.56 6.92
CA ARG A 537 19.82 -26.71 8.03
C ARG A 537 20.20 -28.17 8.30
N GLY A 538 19.26 -29.11 8.16
CA GLY A 538 19.51 -30.54 8.38
C GLY A 538 20.54 -31.11 7.41
N LEU A 539 20.56 -30.61 6.17
CA LEU A 539 21.58 -30.94 5.16
C LEU A 539 22.91 -30.26 5.48
N ARG A 540 22.93 -28.95 5.78
CA ARG A 540 24.16 -28.22 6.16
C ARG A 540 24.84 -28.77 7.43
N LEU A 541 24.07 -29.26 8.40
CA LEU A 541 24.57 -29.91 9.61
C LEU A 541 25.01 -31.36 9.38
N ARG A 542 24.50 -32.02 8.33
CA ARG A 542 24.82 -33.42 7.99
C ARG A 542 26.05 -33.52 7.09
N ASP A 543 26.27 -32.56 6.21
CA ASP A 543 27.50 -32.44 5.41
C ASP A 543 28.67 -31.80 6.19
N GLY A 544 28.37 -31.13 7.31
CA GLY A 544 29.35 -30.45 8.15
C GLY A 544 29.59 -31.16 9.48
N ASN A 545 30.66 -31.94 9.58
CA ASN A 545 31.24 -32.46 10.83
C ASN A 545 31.83 -31.33 11.74
N ALA A 546 31.18 -30.16 11.80
CA ALA A 546 31.66 -28.93 12.43
C ALA A 546 30.80 -28.53 13.65
N GLY A 547 30.21 -29.50 14.34
CA GLY A 547 29.26 -29.28 15.44
C GLY A 547 29.85 -28.98 16.83
N GLY A 548 31.17 -28.91 17.02
CA GLY A 548 31.75 -28.91 18.37
C GLY A 548 32.67 -27.77 18.79
N TYR A 549 33.36 -27.08 17.85
CA TYR A 549 34.55 -26.28 18.21
C TYR A 549 34.46 -24.77 17.89
N GLU A 550 33.44 -24.30 17.16
CA GLU A 550 33.35 -22.90 16.68
C GLU A 550 32.63 -21.95 17.66
N LEU A 551 31.70 -22.44 18.50
CA LEU A 551 30.89 -21.56 19.37
C LEU A 551 31.71 -20.86 20.48
N GLN A 552 32.87 -21.41 20.85
CA GLN A 552 33.70 -20.89 21.95
C GLN A 552 34.72 -19.83 21.50
N LYS A 553 34.96 -19.66 20.19
CA LYS A 553 35.87 -18.64 19.62
C LYS A 553 35.16 -17.38 19.10
N ALA A 554 33.84 -17.31 19.17
CA ALA A 554 33.06 -16.20 18.63
C ALA A 554 33.21 -14.88 19.42
N SER A 555 33.64 -14.92 20.69
CA SER A 555 33.69 -13.74 21.57
C SER A 555 35.02 -12.99 21.62
N ALA A 556 36.06 -13.47 20.91
CA ALA A 556 37.39 -12.84 20.92
C ALA A 556 38.03 -12.74 19.53
N ARG A 557 37.24 -12.50 18.48
CA ARG A 557 37.83 -12.17 17.16
C ARG A 557 38.45 -10.79 17.24
N SER A 558 39.76 -10.72 17.03
CA SER A 558 40.47 -9.43 16.92
C SER A 558 39.89 -8.63 15.76
N TRP A 559 39.83 -7.30 15.88
CA TRP A 559 39.46 -6.40 14.77
C TRP A 559 40.22 -6.71 13.47
N LYS A 560 41.47 -7.17 13.59
CA LYS A 560 42.31 -7.61 12.47
C LYS A 560 41.73 -8.83 11.74
N GLU A 561 41.15 -9.79 12.47
CA GLU A 561 40.54 -10.99 11.89
C GLU A 561 39.22 -10.66 11.20
N TRP A 562 38.42 -9.76 11.77
CA TRP A 562 37.20 -9.27 11.13
C TRP A 562 37.52 -8.52 9.82
N MET A 563 38.47 -7.59 9.84
CA MET A 563 38.91 -6.87 8.64
C MET A 563 39.45 -7.81 7.55
N LYS A 564 40.22 -8.84 7.95
CA LYS A 564 40.73 -9.84 7.00
C LYS A 564 39.58 -10.61 6.37
N GLN A 565 38.64 -11.08 7.18
CA GLN A 565 37.46 -11.79 6.70
C GLN A 565 36.65 -10.91 5.74
N GLU A 566 36.36 -9.66 6.11
CA GLU A 566 35.65 -8.71 5.26
C GLU A 566 36.33 -8.50 3.91
N LYS A 567 37.66 -8.33 3.91
CA LYS A 567 38.44 -8.24 2.67
C LYS A 567 38.33 -9.50 1.81
N ASP A 568 38.39 -10.67 2.41
CA ASP A 568 38.28 -11.95 1.71
C ASP A 568 36.88 -12.13 1.09
N ASP A 569 35.82 -11.70 1.78
CA ASP A 569 34.45 -11.76 1.25
C ASP A 569 34.20 -10.75 0.12
N TRP A 570 34.77 -9.54 0.20
CA TRP A 570 34.73 -8.60 -0.92
C TRP A 570 35.47 -9.14 -2.14
N ARG A 571 36.61 -9.80 -1.93
CA ARG A 571 37.36 -10.45 -3.01
C ARG A 571 36.56 -11.58 -3.64
N ASP A 572 35.90 -12.40 -2.82
CA ASP A 572 35.03 -13.47 -3.28
C ASP A 572 33.86 -12.89 -4.10
N PHE A 573 33.17 -11.88 -3.55
CA PHE A 573 32.07 -11.19 -4.23
C PHE A 573 32.49 -10.59 -5.57
N ALA A 574 33.66 -9.95 -5.64
CA ALA A 574 34.21 -9.36 -6.85
C ALA A 574 34.62 -10.40 -7.90
N SER A 575 34.89 -11.64 -7.48
CA SER A 575 35.24 -12.74 -8.39
C SER A 575 34.02 -13.40 -9.02
N LEU A 576 32.81 -13.16 -8.49
CA LEU A 576 31.60 -13.76 -9.02
C LEU A 576 31.26 -13.20 -10.41
N PRO A 577 30.81 -14.06 -11.34
CA PRO A 577 30.37 -13.60 -12.65
C PRO A 577 29.29 -12.54 -12.57
N ILE A 578 28.45 -12.49 -11.52
CA ILE A 578 27.36 -11.49 -11.38
C ILE A 578 27.83 -10.10 -10.89
N PHE A 579 29.10 -9.94 -10.53
CA PHE A 579 29.58 -8.72 -9.87
C PHE A 579 29.40 -7.44 -10.68
N CYS A 580 29.58 -7.49 -12.00
CA CYS A 580 29.36 -6.30 -12.85
C CYS A 580 27.88 -5.88 -12.89
N SER A 581 26.94 -6.84 -12.91
CA SER A 581 25.49 -6.58 -12.74
C SER A 581 25.19 -5.97 -11.36
N SER A 582 25.89 -6.44 -10.33
CA SER A 582 25.83 -5.89 -8.96
C SER A 582 26.33 -4.44 -8.86
N ILE A 583 27.39 -4.07 -9.59
CA ILE A 583 27.83 -2.68 -9.74
C ILE A 583 26.78 -1.87 -10.50
N ALA A 584 26.24 -2.41 -11.60
CA ALA A 584 25.26 -1.73 -12.44
C ALA A 584 24.04 -1.25 -11.65
N ILE A 585 23.46 -2.11 -10.79
CA ILE A 585 22.36 -1.70 -9.92
C ILE A 585 22.83 -0.75 -8.81
N ALA A 586 24.03 -0.92 -8.24
CA ALA A 586 24.50 -0.03 -7.19
C ALA A 586 24.71 1.40 -7.71
N VAL A 587 25.21 1.54 -8.93
CA VAL A 587 25.33 2.82 -9.64
C VAL A 587 23.96 3.50 -9.83
N ILE A 588 22.88 2.73 -10.07
CA ILE A 588 21.52 3.28 -10.16
C ILE A 588 21.05 3.89 -8.83
N TYR A 589 21.49 3.35 -7.69
CA TYR A 589 21.20 3.94 -6.38
C TYR A 589 21.88 5.30 -6.14
N MET A 590 22.86 5.68 -6.96
CA MET A 590 23.46 7.02 -6.96
C MET A 590 22.54 8.10 -7.57
N THR A 591 21.33 7.75 -8.00
CA THR A 591 20.37 8.66 -8.65
C THR A 591 20.15 9.96 -7.86
N THR A 592 20.41 11.09 -8.51
CA THR A 592 20.05 12.44 -8.02
C THR A 592 18.68 12.89 -8.53
N LEU A 593 18.09 12.15 -9.48
CA LEU A 593 16.79 12.42 -10.08
C LEU A 593 15.63 11.66 -9.41
N SER A 594 15.84 11.18 -8.19
CA SER A 594 14.76 10.68 -7.32
C SER A 594 14.14 11.82 -6.51
N TYR A 595 12.85 11.71 -6.16
CA TYR A 595 12.17 12.68 -5.28
C TYR A 595 12.63 12.55 -3.82
N ASP A 596 13.95 12.63 -3.62
CA ASP A 596 14.61 12.74 -2.34
C ASP A 596 14.85 14.22 -1.99
N GLY A 597 15.38 14.47 -0.78
CA GLY A 597 15.57 15.84 -0.29
C GLY A 597 16.42 16.73 -1.22
N THR A 598 17.38 16.15 -1.94
CA THR A 598 18.29 16.92 -2.82
C THR A 598 17.57 17.41 -4.07
N PHE A 599 16.81 16.53 -4.74
CA PHE A 599 16.07 16.89 -5.93
C PHE A 599 14.87 17.78 -5.62
N ILE A 600 14.18 17.53 -4.50
CA ILE A 600 13.08 18.38 -4.04
C ILE A 600 13.59 19.80 -3.77
N ALA A 601 14.73 19.93 -3.07
CA ALA A 601 15.34 21.23 -2.83
C ALA A 601 15.69 21.96 -4.15
N TYR A 602 16.25 21.24 -5.12
CA TYR A 602 16.54 21.81 -6.45
C TYR A 602 15.28 22.27 -7.19
N ILE A 603 14.26 21.42 -7.30
CA ILE A 603 13.02 21.75 -8.03
C ILE A 603 12.32 22.95 -7.37
N LYS A 604 12.27 22.98 -6.04
CA LYS A 604 11.63 24.07 -5.29
C LYS A 604 12.41 25.38 -5.44
N ALA A 605 13.71 25.36 -5.16
CA ALA A 605 14.53 26.57 -5.14
C ALA A 605 14.86 27.11 -6.54
N ALA A 606 15.27 26.24 -7.46
CA ALA A 606 15.76 26.64 -8.77
C ALA A 606 14.67 26.72 -9.83
N ARG A 607 13.59 25.92 -9.69
CA ARG A 607 12.53 25.78 -10.70
C ARG A 607 11.17 26.31 -10.23
N GLY A 608 11.04 26.73 -8.96
CA GLY A 608 9.88 27.46 -8.46
C GLY A 608 8.58 26.66 -8.36
N TRP A 609 8.64 25.33 -8.28
CA TRP A 609 7.43 24.52 -8.13
C TRP A 609 6.95 24.46 -6.68
N ASP A 610 5.64 24.39 -6.51
CA ASP A 610 4.98 24.24 -5.22
C ASP A 610 5.05 22.81 -4.68
N ASP A 611 4.87 22.68 -3.37
CA ASP A 611 4.98 21.40 -2.66
C ASP A 611 3.89 20.39 -3.08
N ALA A 612 2.70 20.85 -3.49
CA ALA A 612 1.61 19.97 -3.89
C ALA A 612 1.89 19.32 -5.25
N PHE A 613 2.41 20.08 -6.21
CA PHE A 613 2.86 19.54 -7.49
C PHE A 613 3.99 18.50 -7.31
N ILE A 614 4.99 18.81 -6.49
CA ILE A 614 6.11 17.89 -6.19
C ILE A 614 5.58 16.58 -5.58
N ALA A 615 4.66 16.67 -4.61
CA ALA A 615 4.03 15.51 -3.99
C ALA A 615 3.23 14.67 -5.02
N ALA A 616 2.48 15.31 -5.91
CA ALA A 616 1.73 14.63 -6.97
C ALA A 616 2.68 13.87 -7.92
N MET A 617 3.77 14.50 -8.36
CA MET A 617 4.74 13.85 -9.25
C MET A 617 5.50 12.71 -8.58
N ARG A 618 5.80 12.82 -7.29
CA ARG A 618 6.34 11.71 -6.49
C ARG A 618 5.37 10.53 -6.45
N GLY A 619 4.07 10.80 -6.25
CA GLY A 619 3.02 9.79 -6.33
C GLY A 619 2.96 9.11 -7.71
N CYS A 620 3.05 9.90 -8.78
CA CYS A 620 3.11 9.39 -10.15
C CYS A 620 4.31 8.45 -10.36
N CYS A 621 5.49 8.79 -9.83
CA CYS A 621 6.68 7.93 -9.89
C CYS A 621 6.52 6.59 -9.17
N VAL A 622 5.73 6.54 -8.08
CA VAL A 622 5.43 5.27 -7.41
C VAL A 622 4.48 4.43 -8.28
N LEU A 623 3.47 5.05 -8.89
CA LEU A 623 2.54 4.35 -9.79
C LEU A 623 3.25 3.76 -11.00
N THR A 624 4.12 4.53 -11.66
CA THR A 624 4.92 4.02 -12.78
C THR A 624 5.93 2.96 -12.32
N GLY A 625 6.47 3.06 -11.10
CA GLY A 625 7.28 2.00 -10.51
C GLY A 625 6.51 0.69 -10.30
N LEU A 626 5.24 0.76 -9.86
CA LEU A 626 4.36 -0.41 -9.77
C LEU A 626 4.13 -1.05 -11.14
N VAL A 627 4.02 -0.25 -12.21
CA VAL A 627 3.96 -0.75 -13.59
C VAL A 627 5.23 -1.53 -13.95
N GLY A 628 6.41 -1.08 -13.50
CA GLY A 628 7.68 -1.83 -13.64
C GLY A 628 7.60 -3.26 -13.07
N THR A 629 7.00 -3.43 -11.89
CA THR A 629 6.78 -4.77 -11.27
C THR A 629 5.78 -5.64 -12.03
N VAL A 630 5.00 -5.05 -12.92
CA VAL A 630 4.03 -5.74 -13.78
C VAL A 630 4.64 -6.02 -15.16
N ALA A 631 5.60 -5.19 -15.60
CA ALA A 631 6.35 -5.34 -16.83
C ALA A 631 7.43 -6.43 -16.72
N MET A 632 8.22 -6.45 -15.63
CA MET A 632 9.35 -7.38 -15.49
C MET A 632 8.97 -8.86 -15.69
N PRO A 633 7.92 -9.42 -15.04
CA PRO A 633 7.57 -10.84 -15.25
C PRO A 633 7.11 -11.15 -16.67
N ARG A 634 6.55 -10.16 -17.38
CA ARG A 634 6.16 -10.34 -18.79
C ARG A 634 7.38 -10.33 -19.69
N LEU A 635 8.29 -9.37 -19.50
CA LEU A 635 9.54 -9.29 -20.24
C LEU A 635 10.37 -10.56 -20.06
N GLU A 636 10.51 -11.03 -18.82
CA GLU A 636 11.23 -12.27 -18.54
C GLU A 636 10.67 -13.47 -19.30
N ARG A 637 9.34 -13.63 -19.35
CA ARG A 637 8.71 -14.74 -20.09
C ARG A 637 8.92 -14.65 -21.61
N LEU A 638 9.02 -13.44 -22.14
CA LEU A 638 9.11 -13.22 -23.59
C LEU A 638 10.55 -13.30 -24.10
N ILE A 639 11.51 -12.72 -23.38
CA ILE A 639 12.88 -12.56 -23.86
C ILE A 639 13.94 -13.14 -22.92
N GLY A 640 13.55 -13.72 -21.78
CA GLY A 640 14.47 -14.25 -20.77
C GLY A 640 14.95 -13.20 -19.76
N LEU A 641 15.48 -13.66 -18.63
CA LEU A 641 15.83 -12.82 -17.47
C LEU A 641 16.89 -11.75 -17.79
N GLU A 642 18.03 -12.16 -18.38
CA GLU A 642 19.15 -11.25 -18.69
C GLU A 642 18.78 -10.21 -19.76
N ARG A 643 18.05 -10.63 -20.80
CA ARG A 643 17.58 -9.71 -21.85
C ARG A 643 16.50 -8.75 -21.31
N ALA A 644 15.63 -9.22 -20.42
CA ALA A 644 14.68 -8.36 -19.72
C ALA A 644 15.41 -7.31 -18.86
N GLY A 645 16.51 -7.68 -18.19
CA GLY A 645 17.37 -6.74 -17.47
C GLY A 645 17.98 -5.68 -18.40
N ALA A 646 18.56 -6.11 -19.52
CA ALA A 646 19.13 -5.19 -20.52
C ALA A 646 18.08 -4.24 -21.11
N TRP A 647 16.91 -4.77 -21.51
CA TRP A 647 15.80 -3.95 -22.01
C TRP A 647 15.37 -2.89 -20.99
N SER A 648 15.31 -3.27 -19.71
CA SER A 648 14.84 -2.39 -18.63
C SER A 648 15.78 -1.19 -18.42
N ILE A 649 17.12 -1.39 -18.44
CA ILE A 649 18.08 -0.29 -18.35
C ILE A 649 18.03 0.59 -19.60
N TRP A 650 17.96 0.01 -20.80
CA TRP A 650 17.90 0.82 -22.03
C TRP A 650 16.61 1.62 -22.13
N PHE A 651 15.49 1.06 -21.66
CA PHE A 651 14.25 1.80 -21.51
C PHE A 651 14.40 2.97 -20.53
N GLU A 652 15.05 2.76 -19.39
CA GLU A 652 15.36 3.80 -18.41
C GLU A 652 16.23 4.93 -19.01
N VAL A 653 17.34 4.59 -19.68
CA VAL A 653 18.23 5.54 -20.36
C VAL A 653 17.46 6.35 -21.42
N THR A 654 16.62 5.69 -22.21
CA THR A 654 15.80 6.35 -23.25
C THR A 654 14.83 7.36 -22.64
N CYS A 655 14.22 7.03 -21.49
CA CYS A 655 13.34 7.95 -20.78
C CYS A 655 14.08 9.13 -20.13
N LEU A 656 15.35 8.94 -19.75
CA LEU A 656 16.17 10.00 -19.14
C LEU A 656 16.92 10.89 -20.15
N ALA A 657 17.09 10.45 -21.40
CA ALA A 657 17.64 11.29 -22.46
C ALA A 657 16.89 12.64 -22.62
N PRO A 658 15.54 12.70 -22.72
CA PRO A 658 14.83 13.98 -22.76
C PRO A 658 14.92 14.78 -21.45
N VAL A 659 15.08 14.10 -20.31
CA VAL A 659 15.30 14.75 -19.01
C VAL A 659 16.61 15.52 -19.01
N LEU A 660 17.67 14.92 -19.56
CA LEU A 660 18.96 15.59 -19.72
C LEU A 660 18.85 16.84 -20.60
N VAL A 661 18.12 16.75 -21.72
CA VAL A 661 17.83 17.93 -22.57
C VAL A 661 17.13 19.02 -21.76
N ALA A 662 16.18 18.66 -20.90
CA ALA A 662 15.45 19.62 -20.07
C ALA A 662 16.34 20.32 -19.00
N PHE A 663 17.46 19.73 -18.59
CA PHE A 663 18.42 20.38 -17.70
C PHE A 663 19.33 21.41 -18.40
N PHE A 664 19.61 21.21 -19.69
CA PHE A 664 20.52 22.07 -20.45
C PHE A 664 19.80 23.13 -21.30
N PHE A 665 18.57 22.87 -21.74
CA PHE A 665 17.85 23.74 -22.68
C PHE A 665 16.45 24.10 -22.16
N GLY A 666 16.02 25.35 -22.38
CA GLY A 666 14.67 25.79 -22.01
C GLY A 666 14.45 25.91 -20.50
N THR A 667 15.52 26.05 -19.73
CA THR A 667 15.44 26.34 -18.29
C THR A 667 14.96 27.78 -18.09
N GLY A 668 13.98 27.96 -17.18
CA GLY A 668 13.51 29.28 -16.78
C GLY A 668 14.56 30.02 -15.95
N ARG A 669 14.26 31.26 -15.55
CA ARG A 669 15.10 31.99 -14.60
C ARG A 669 15.08 31.29 -13.25
N TYR A 670 16.06 31.60 -12.40
CA TYR A 670 16.11 31.02 -11.06
C TYR A 670 14.82 31.34 -10.28
N GLY A 671 14.17 30.30 -9.76
CA GLY A 671 12.89 30.43 -9.06
C GLY A 671 11.66 30.45 -9.98
N GLU A 672 11.85 30.33 -11.30
CA GLU A 672 10.77 30.24 -12.29
C GLU A 672 10.85 28.90 -13.03
N HIS A 673 9.69 28.31 -13.31
CA HIS A 673 9.62 27.11 -14.15
C HIS A 673 9.84 27.48 -15.62
N GLY A 674 10.48 26.57 -16.36
CA GLY A 674 10.73 26.75 -17.79
C GLY A 674 9.45 26.67 -18.64
N ALA A 675 9.62 26.67 -19.95
CA ALA A 675 8.50 26.46 -20.86
C ALA A 675 7.81 25.10 -20.59
N PRO A 676 6.49 24.96 -20.85
CA PRO A 676 5.74 23.74 -20.52
C PRO A 676 6.34 22.46 -21.11
N TRP A 677 6.88 22.51 -22.33
CA TRP A 677 7.54 21.36 -22.96
C TRP A 677 8.73 20.86 -22.14
N ASN A 678 9.50 21.77 -21.53
CA ASN A 678 10.67 21.41 -20.73
C ASN A 678 10.23 20.68 -19.45
N SER A 679 9.18 21.16 -18.80
CA SER A 679 8.60 20.51 -17.62
C SER A 679 8.01 19.14 -17.94
N VAL A 680 7.35 18.99 -19.09
CA VAL A 680 6.83 17.70 -19.57
C VAL A 680 7.98 16.70 -19.79
N LEU A 681 9.08 17.12 -20.41
CA LEU A 681 10.26 16.25 -20.61
C LEU A 681 10.92 15.88 -19.27
N LEU A 682 11.13 16.85 -18.38
CA LEU A 682 11.74 16.65 -17.07
C LEU A 682 10.91 15.68 -16.20
N PHE A 683 9.65 16.02 -15.94
CA PHE A 683 8.81 15.28 -15.01
C PHE A 683 8.24 13.99 -15.63
N GLY A 684 7.87 14.05 -16.91
CA GLY A 684 7.38 12.87 -17.64
C GLY A 684 8.48 11.83 -17.85
N GLY A 685 9.70 12.26 -18.22
CA GLY A 685 10.83 11.35 -18.38
C GLY A 685 11.25 10.69 -17.06
N ILE A 686 11.30 11.45 -15.96
CA ILE A 686 11.59 10.90 -14.62
C ILE A 686 10.49 9.93 -14.16
N ALA A 687 9.22 10.23 -14.44
CA ALA A 687 8.12 9.32 -14.08
C ALA A 687 8.19 8.02 -14.89
N LEU A 688 8.37 8.10 -16.21
CA LEU A 688 8.45 6.92 -17.08
C LEU A 688 9.69 6.06 -16.80
N SER A 689 10.83 6.67 -16.48
CA SER A 689 12.07 5.95 -16.20
C SER A 689 11.94 4.97 -15.04
N ARG A 690 11.00 5.20 -14.10
CA ARG A 690 10.72 4.28 -12.98
C ARG A 690 10.24 2.90 -13.43
N ILE A 691 9.60 2.78 -14.60
CA ILE A 691 9.20 1.47 -15.13
C ILE A 691 10.46 0.62 -15.38
N GLY A 692 11.47 1.20 -16.04
CA GLY A 692 12.75 0.56 -16.31
C GLY A 692 13.54 0.26 -15.04
N LEU A 693 13.64 1.25 -14.14
CA LEU A 693 14.40 1.11 -12.89
C LEU A 693 13.90 -0.06 -12.03
N TRP A 694 12.60 -0.13 -11.75
CA TRP A 694 12.06 -1.18 -10.88
C TRP A 694 11.97 -2.54 -11.59
N ALA A 695 11.86 -2.55 -12.93
CA ALA A 695 11.97 -3.80 -13.68
C ALA A 695 13.39 -4.35 -13.66
N PHE A 696 14.40 -3.48 -13.85
CA PHE A 696 15.81 -3.87 -13.79
C PHE A 696 16.21 -4.33 -12.39
N ASP A 697 15.79 -3.62 -11.35
CA ASP A 697 16.05 -4.02 -9.97
C ASP A 697 15.54 -5.44 -9.67
N LEU A 698 14.33 -5.78 -10.13
CA LEU A 698 13.77 -7.13 -9.97
C LEU A 698 14.56 -8.18 -10.76
N CYS A 699 15.00 -7.86 -11.98
CA CYS A 699 15.86 -8.73 -12.77
C CYS A 699 17.19 -8.99 -12.05
N GLN A 700 17.88 -7.92 -11.62
CA GLN A 700 19.16 -8.03 -10.95
C GLN A 700 19.06 -8.78 -9.62
N LEU A 701 18.03 -8.52 -8.82
CA LEU A 701 17.78 -9.23 -7.58
C LEU A 701 17.65 -10.73 -7.84
N LYS A 702 16.87 -11.10 -8.86
CA LYS A 702 16.66 -12.50 -9.21
C LYS A 702 17.93 -13.15 -9.74
N GLU A 703 18.69 -12.48 -10.61
CA GLU A 703 19.99 -12.98 -11.09
C GLU A 703 20.96 -13.23 -9.93
N LEU A 704 21.02 -12.30 -8.98
CA LEU A 704 21.87 -12.42 -7.79
C LEU A 704 21.42 -13.59 -6.90
N GLN A 705 20.11 -13.79 -6.72
CA GLN A 705 19.56 -14.94 -5.97
C GLN A 705 19.93 -16.27 -6.63
N LEU A 706 19.77 -16.36 -7.96
CA LEU A 706 20.12 -17.57 -8.71
C LEU A 706 21.64 -17.83 -8.68
N ALA A 707 22.47 -16.80 -8.83
CA ALA A 707 23.92 -16.93 -8.80
C ALA A 707 24.46 -17.36 -7.42
N LEU A 708 23.74 -17.02 -6.35
CA LEU A 708 24.16 -17.30 -4.97
C LEU A 708 23.44 -18.49 -4.34
N ASP A 709 22.49 -19.15 -5.01
CA ASP A 709 21.63 -20.16 -4.39
C ASP A 709 22.44 -21.32 -3.77
N SER A 710 23.47 -21.79 -4.50
CA SER A 710 24.39 -22.85 -4.06
C SER A 710 25.58 -22.36 -3.23
N HIS A 711 25.70 -21.06 -2.97
CA HIS A 711 26.88 -20.51 -2.29
C HIS A 711 26.79 -20.66 -0.77
N PRO A 712 27.82 -21.16 -0.07
CA PRO A 712 27.77 -21.40 1.38
C PRO A 712 27.64 -20.11 2.21
N ARG A 713 28.09 -18.97 1.67
CA ARG A 713 28.03 -17.64 2.30
C ARG A 713 27.06 -16.69 1.61
N ARG A 714 25.97 -17.23 1.03
CA ARG A 714 25.05 -16.45 0.18
C ARG A 714 24.48 -15.21 0.87
N ASN A 715 24.12 -15.29 2.16
CA ASN A 715 23.49 -14.15 2.83
C ASN A 715 24.50 -13.05 3.17
N ARG A 716 25.74 -13.43 3.48
CA ARG A 716 26.84 -12.46 3.59
C ARG A 716 27.09 -11.71 2.27
N LEU A 717 27.15 -12.41 1.14
CA LEU A 717 27.34 -11.80 -0.18
C LEU A 717 26.14 -10.93 -0.60
N MET A 718 24.91 -11.38 -0.30
CA MET A 718 23.71 -10.56 -0.44
C MET A 718 23.80 -9.27 0.38
N ALA A 719 24.32 -9.35 1.61
CA ALA A 719 24.47 -8.17 2.44
C ALA A 719 25.59 -7.22 1.94
N LEU A 720 26.67 -7.75 1.32
CA LEU A 720 27.66 -6.92 0.63
C LEU A 720 27.06 -6.14 -0.53
N GLN A 721 26.06 -6.70 -1.22
CA GLN A 721 25.32 -5.94 -2.22
C GLN A 721 24.60 -4.72 -1.62
N ILE A 722 24.05 -4.84 -0.41
CA ILE A 722 23.45 -3.70 0.31
C ILE A 722 24.53 -2.69 0.71
N SER A 723 25.70 -3.15 1.17
CA SER A 723 26.86 -2.27 1.41
C SER A 723 27.25 -1.50 0.15
N LEU A 724 27.30 -2.16 -1.01
CA LEU A 724 27.63 -1.52 -2.28
C LEU A 724 26.58 -0.46 -2.66
N GLN A 725 25.29 -0.74 -2.50
CA GLN A 725 24.23 0.24 -2.70
C GLN A 725 24.34 1.43 -1.75
N ASN A 726 24.64 1.20 -0.47
CA ASN A 726 24.85 2.27 0.51
C ASN A 726 26.08 3.14 0.16
N LEU A 727 27.14 2.56 -0.40
CA LEU A 727 28.31 3.31 -0.87
C LEU A 727 27.92 4.32 -1.96
N PHE A 728 27.16 3.88 -2.97
CA PHE A 728 26.74 4.74 -4.07
C PHE A 728 25.67 5.76 -3.63
N ASP A 729 24.78 5.42 -2.69
CA ASP A 729 23.85 6.39 -2.07
C ASP A 729 24.60 7.45 -1.25
N LEU A 730 25.73 7.11 -0.61
CA LEU A 730 26.62 8.09 0.04
C LEU A 730 27.37 8.95 -0.98
N LEU A 731 27.84 8.35 -2.08
CA LEU A 731 28.54 9.05 -3.16
C LEU A 731 27.63 10.10 -3.83
N LYS A 732 26.33 9.82 -3.95
CA LYS A 732 25.32 10.80 -4.38
C LYS A 732 25.41 12.10 -3.56
N TYR A 733 25.49 12.00 -2.23
CA TYR A 733 25.62 13.19 -1.37
C TYR A 733 26.95 13.93 -1.57
N ALA A 734 28.04 13.22 -1.84
CA ALA A 734 29.32 13.86 -2.16
C ALA A 734 29.25 14.63 -3.49
N ILE A 735 28.59 14.07 -4.51
CA ILE A 735 28.39 14.72 -5.81
C ILE A 735 27.49 15.95 -5.67
N THR A 736 26.39 15.87 -4.92
CA THR A 736 25.50 17.03 -4.70
C THR A 736 26.14 18.10 -3.84
N LEU A 737 27.04 17.74 -2.90
CA LEU A 737 27.84 18.70 -2.16
C LEU A 737 28.88 19.39 -3.05
N ALA A 738 29.51 18.66 -3.98
CA ALA A 738 30.41 19.25 -4.96
C ALA A 738 29.65 20.18 -5.92
N ALA A 739 28.43 19.81 -6.31
CA ALA A 739 27.50 20.64 -7.09
C ALA A 739 26.56 21.47 -6.19
N SER A 740 27.14 22.16 -5.20
CA SER A 740 26.38 22.88 -4.16
C SER A 740 25.47 23.99 -4.69
N SER A 741 25.77 24.55 -5.88
CA SER A 741 24.93 25.57 -6.49
C SER A 741 23.84 24.95 -7.38
N PRO A 742 22.60 25.47 -7.38
CA PRO A 742 21.56 24.92 -8.25
C PRO A 742 21.86 25.03 -9.75
N LYS A 743 22.77 25.93 -10.16
CA LYS A 743 23.24 26.03 -11.55
C LYS A 743 24.10 24.83 -11.98
N GLU A 744 24.76 24.19 -11.02
CA GLU A 744 25.64 23.04 -11.23
C GLU A 744 24.90 21.70 -11.13
N PHE A 745 23.67 21.68 -10.61
CA PHE A 745 22.85 20.45 -10.49
C PHE A 745 22.68 19.71 -11.83
N LYS A 746 22.69 20.42 -12.97
CA LYS A 746 22.69 19.81 -14.31
C LYS A 746 23.83 18.80 -14.54
N TRP A 747 24.97 18.98 -13.87
CA TRP A 747 26.11 18.08 -13.95
C TRP A 747 25.89 16.79 -13.17
N THR A 748 25.10 16.82 -12.09
CA THR A 748 24.72 15.61 -11.36
C THR A 748 23.78 14.76 -12.21
N ALA A 749 22.81 15.39 -12.87
CA ALA A 749 21.93 14.73 -13.83
C ALA A 749 22.70 14.11 -15.02
N LEU A 750 23.73 14.81 -15.55
CA LEU A 750 24.60 14.26 -16.58
C LEU A 750 25.40 13.04 -16.08
N SER A 751 25.97 13.13 -14.88
CA SER A 751 26.74 12.04 -14.29
C SER A 751 25.90 10.78 -14.13
N GLU A 752 24.63 10.92 -13.73
CA GLU A 752 23.67 9.83 -13.61
C GLU A 752 23.40 9.15 -14.96
N VAL A 753 23.13 9.92 -16.02
CA VAL A 753 22.89 9.36 -17.35
C VAL A 753 24.10 8.60 -17.88
N ILE A 754 25.33 9.13 -17.68
CA ILE A 754 26.57 8.45 -18.06
C ILE A 754 26.70 7.12 -17.32
N CYS A 755 26.47 7.15 -16.01
CA CYS A 755 26.43 5.97 -15.16
C CYS A 755 25.45 4.91 -15.68
N TYR A 756 24.25 5.30 -16.11
CA TYR A 756 23.25 4.34 -16.58
C TYR A 756 23.58 3.78 -17.96
N ILE A 757 24.14 4.60 -18.85
CA ILE A 757 24.67 4.12 -20.14
C ILE A 757 25.78 3.09 -19.89
N SER A 758 26.68 3.34 -18.94
CA SER A 758 27.74 2.38 -18.60
C SER A 758 27.18 1.04 -18.09
N SER A 759 26.15 1.08 -17.23
CA SER A 759 25.40 -0.09 -16.78
C SER A 759 24.69 -0.82 -17.93
N GLY A 760 24.09 -0.08 -18.86
CA GLY A 760 23.38 -0.63 -20.01
C GLY A 760 24.30 -1.32 -21.02
N LEU A 761 25.51 -0.78 -21.23
CA LEU A 761 26.53 -1.38 -22.09
C LEU A 761 27.05 -2.71 -21.53
N GLU A 762 27.28 -2.79 -20.21
CA GLU A 762 27.67 -4.03 -19.53
C GLU A 762 26.61 -5.13 -19.73
N LYS A 763 25.34 -4.77 -19.50
CA LYS A 763 24.21 -5.70 -19.65
C LYS A 763 23.98 -6.14 -21.09
N LEU A 764 24.15 -5.25 -22.05
CA LEU A 764 24.06 -5.57 -23.47
C LEU A 764 25.17 -6.56 -23.88
N GLY A 765 26.38 -6.37 -23.36
CA GLY A 765 27.51 -7.30 -23.57
C GLY A 765 27.20 -8.72 -23.10
N ARG A 766 26.65 -8.88 -21.89
CA ARG A 766 26.22 -10.20 -21.38
C ARG A 766 25.12 -10.84 -22.21
N ALA A 767 24.09 -10.06 -22.56
CA ALA A 767 22.98 -10.55 -23.37
C ALA A 767 23.48 -11.05 -24.74
N TYR A 768 24.47 -10.35 -25.31
CA TYR A 768 25.14 -10.75 -26.55
C TYR A 768 26.01 -12.00 -26.38
N ASP A 769 26.78 -12.12 -25.30
CA ASP A 769 27.60 -13.31 -25.03
C ASP A 769 26.75 -14.57 -24.85
N MET A 770 25.57 -14.47 -24.21
CA MET A 770 24.63 -15.58 -24.13
C MET A 770 24.05 -15.96 -25.49
N LEU A 771 23.67 -14.98 -26.32
CA LEU A 771 23.24 -15.23 -27.70
C LEU A 771 24.32 -15.96 -28.50
N ARG A 772 25.60 -15.63 -28.28
CA ARG A 772 26.73 -16.30 -28.93
C ARG A 772 26.93 -17.74 -28.46
N LEU A 773 26.61 -18.05 -27.21
CA LEU A 773 26.72 -19.40 -26.64
C LEU A 773 25.55 -20.31 -27.03
N ASP A 774 24.35 -19.75 -27.21
CA ASP A 774 23.16 -20.49 -27.67
C ASP A 774 23.17 -20.79 -29.18
N ILE A 775 24.02 -20.12 -29.96
CA ILE A 775 24.18 -20.36 -31.40
C ILE A 775 25.35 -21.33 -31.62
N ASN A 776 25.03 -22.58 -32.00
CA ASN A 776 26.00 -23.52 -32.51
C ASN A 776 26.70 -22.90 -33.75
N PRO A 777 28.04 -22.82 -33.82
CA PRO A 777 28.73 -22.17 -34.94
C PRO A 777 28.40 -22.75 -36.32
N ALA A 778 27.87 -23.98 -36.38
CA ALA A 778 27.34 -24.59 -37.59
C ALA A 778 26.00 -23.97 -38.08
N ASP A 779 25.15 -23.52 -37.15
CA ASP A 779 23.85 -22.91 -37.45
C ASP A 779 23.96 -21.41 -37.77
N ALA A 780 25.03 -20.74 -37.31
CA ALA A 780 25.33 -19.37 -37.68
C ALA A 780 25.59 -19.20 -39.20
N TRP A 781 26.17 -20.22 -39.84
CA TRP A 781 26.46 -20.23 -41.27
C TRP A 781 25.24 -20.57 -42.14
N SER A 782 24.24 -21.27 -41.61
CA SER A 782 23.00 -21.57 -42.32
C SER A 782 21.98 -20.43 -42.24
N LEU A 783 22.04 -19.60 -41.20
CA LEU A 783 21.25 -18.36 -41.06
C LEU A 783 21.78 -17.17 -41.89
N MET A 784 23.05 -17.21 -42.30
CA MET A 784 23.65 -16.21 -43.19
C MET A 784 23.55 -16.54 -44.69
N ARG A 785 23.09 -17.74 -45.05
CA ARG A 785 22.89 -18.19 -46.43
C ARG A 785 21.40 -18.21 -46.75
#